data_AF-A0A560BQ54-F1
#
_entry.id   AF-A0A560BQ54-F1
#
_cell.length_a   1.000
_cell.length_b   1.000
_cell.length_c   1.000
_cell.angle_alpha   90.00
_cell.angle_beta   90.00
_cell.angle_gamma   90.00
#
_symmetry.space_group_name_H-M   'P 1'
#
loop_
_entity.id
_entity.type
_entity.pdbx_description
1 polymer ?
#
loop_
_entity_poly.entity_id
_entity_poly.type
_entity_poly.pdbx_seq_one_letter_code
_entity_poly.pdbx_strand_id
1 'polypeptide(L)'
;MPDSLDFDRNELGPLRLGSSDLPQGDRTQDDRAQGDSPASDPPPGDRHRPAPVATVPQTALIRRLRRAASGNVPAPEGVTLRQAQQREVMVGAHLTLSIDWATEVEVRLGAEMVRFAIYCRNAAELNATLARDLDAEAASLETAHRFATLLGPLDERVEAMAAAEEPLPPLPSLRGPYYLHEVCTGCNGGGVRACGGDGCRGGKIRCTHSATAETPDCPECGGRGQHRCPVCAGDGVVACESCGGVGQFTHIHHPRLTAHPSYSLTAPPDAPAAVRMALEEAGFAGFAALANPAPATVRHSGTQLLYQRSGTLTVVALSWECDGVPFEVETVGPDGDSAPLPPFLDTVLAPVLERIAALPPADAFALAGAYRLTRSVAEAVLDGREPDAAAVVADHEGCVSPAFVMESAAVLAERFAETSRTAVARSWIAAAGLLALVLLLVAGVDGPALLTGATPEQPAPAALRLGWDIGIPVIAGLGLWMLVRGVVRGALGAVFGGAVRAPDQGSWPLVLLSAAAVLHLGLLTWWNGGPGFSRLNHRLDVEAITEGRAPMPAPRVLTPEERIMAAQRALARLGRYDGAIDGKMGEGTRAGLASLTGLVDTPPGVPPEDPLDLAVAIAADRVPVNVRTPELLVGPGWSNATRLRMSQDDQAQVAGAFLGALAASGTERASMGQEWMSGDRLRSGVVTVTGRIADPKDRGRLCFGLTHVVTTPAGRDSGTPLRTCRTAGNWTLEE
;
A
#
# COMPACT_ATOMS: atom_id res chain seq x y z
N MET A 1 8.25 29.99 55.23
CA MET A 1 9.33 29.77 56.23
C MET A 1 8.76 29.99 57.61
N PRO A 2 9.22 29.30 58.67
CA PRO A 2 10.48 28.54 58.84
C PRO A 2 10.18 27.05 59.20
N ASP A 3 11.06 26.20 59.73
CA ASP A 3 12.45 25.82 59.48
C ASP A 3 12.57 24.38 60.03
N SER A 4 13.56 23.65 59.52
CA SER A 4 14.39 22.62 60.18
C SER A 4 13.76 21.55 61.09
N LEU A 5 14.07 20.27 60.83
CA LEU A 5 14.56 19.35 61.86
C LEU A 5 15.32 18.17 61.21
N ASP A 6 16.63 18.18 61.43
CA ASP A 6 17.56 17.06 61.27
C ASP A 6 17.20 15.92 62.24
N PHE A 7 17.37 14.67 61.80
CA PHE A 7 17.78 13.58 62.68
C PHE A 7 18.80 12.69 61.99
N ASP A 8 19.93 12.57 62.67
CA ASP A 8 21.15 11.88 62.29
C ASP A 8 21.15 10.44 62.82
N ARG A 9 21.87 9.56 62.11
CA ARG A 9 22.61 8.37 62.54
C ARG A 9 21.95 7.27 63.38
N ASN A 10 22.06 6.05 62.84
CA ASN A 10 22.60 4.93 63.61
C ASN A 10 23.62 4.13 62.77
N GLU A 11 24.74 3.86 63.44
CA GLU A 11 25.95 3.18 63.00
C GLU A 11 25.76 1.66 62.99
N LEU A 12 26.22 0.97 61.94
CA LEU A 12 26.74 -0.39 62.07
C LEU A 12 27.91 -0.57 61.08
N GLY A 13 29.11 -0.75 61.64
CA GLY A 13 30.36 -0.97 60.92
C GLY A 13 30.58 -2.42 60.45
N PRO A 14 31.70 -2.67 59.74
CA PRO A 14 31.86 -3.82 58.86
C PRO A 14 32.55 -5.02 59.52
N LEU A 15 32.19 -6.23 59.07
CA LEU A 15 32.91 -7.48 59.38
C LEU A 15 33.86 -7.86 58.25
N ARG A 16 35.15 -7.93 58.59
CA ARG A 16 36.25 -8.57 57.82
C ARG A 16 36.31 -10.06 58.15
N LEU A 17 36.54 -10.90 57.13
CA LEU A 17 37.21 -12.22 57.14
C LEU A 17 37.81 -12.35 55.71
N GLY A 18 39.13 -12.41 55.47
CA GLY A 18 40.06 -13.51 55.78
C GLY A 18 40.13 -14.47 54.57
N SER A 19 40.94 -14.18 53.55
CA SER A 19 42.26 -14.79 53.24
C SER A 19 42.25 -16.28 52.84
N SER A 20 42.65 -16.58 51.61
CA SER A 20 43.33 -17.83 51.24
C SER A 20 44.17 -17.65 49.98
N ASP A 21 45.44 -18.02 50.13
CA ASP A 21 46.59 -17.85 49.25
C ASP A 21 46.75 -18.91 48.13
N LEU A 22 47.72 -18.62 47.24
CA LEU A 22 48.59 -19.48 46.40
C LEU A 22 48.23 -19.61 44.89
N PRO A 23 49.23 -19.85 44.00
CA PRO A 23 50.56 -19.24 43.94
C PRO A 23 50.97 -18.79 42.51
N GLN A 24 51.92 -17.85 42.45
CA GLN A 24 52.67 -17.46 41.25
C GLN A 24 53.65 -18.55 40.83
N GLY A 25 53.63 -18.88 39.53
CA GLY A 25 54.61 -19.71 38.86
C GLY A 25 55.73 -18.86 38.23
N ASP A 26 56.93 -19.12 38.73
CA ASP A 26 58.23 -18.63 38.32
C ASP A 26 58.72 -19.34 37.03
N ARG A 27 59.36 -18.60 36.12
CA ARG A 27 60.26 -19.13 35.07
C ARG A 27 61.11 -18.00 34.47
N THR A 28 62.32 -17.85 35.02
CA THR A 28 63.62 -18.03 34.33
C THR A 28 63.54 -18.28 32.82
N GLN A 29 64.39 -17.80 31.92
CA GLN A 29 65.74 -17.23 31.95
C GLN A 29 66.15 -17.21 30.46
N ASP A 30 66.82 -16.17 29.96
CA ASP A 30 68.01 -16.37 29.14
C ASP A 30 68.73 -15.06 28.80
N ASP A 31 69.99 -15.06 29.20
CA ASP A 31 71.06 -14.12 28.86
C ASP A 31 71.50 -14.30 27.40
N ARG A 32 71.82 -13.19 26.72
CA ARG A 32 73.05 -13.09 25.89
C ARG A 32 73.38 -11.65 25.47
N ALA A 33 74.32 -11.10 26.22
CA ALA A 33 75.59 -10.49 25.81
C ALA A 33 75.72 -9.62 24.54
N GLN A 34 76.25 -8.42 24.81
CA GLN A 34 77.38 -7.73 24.16
C GLN A 34 77.20 -6.94 22.86
N GLY A 35 77.59 -5.66 22.94
CA GLY A 35 78.00 -4.85 21.78
C GLY A 35 78.01 -3.35 22.02
N ASP A 36 78.96 -2.83 22.80
CA ASP A 36 79.27 -1.39 22.87
C ASP A 36 79.90 -0.90 21.56
N SER A 37 79.37 0.20 20.99
CA SER A 37 80.15 1.26 20.31
C SER A 37 79.29 2.51 20.05
N PRO A 38 79.83 3.73 20.22
CA PRO A 38 79.08 4.98 20.10
C PRO A 38 79.25 5.60 18.70
N ALA A 39 78.17 6.03 18.06
CA ALA A 39 78.25 6.89 16.89
C ALA A 39 77.00 7.75 16.69
N SER A 40 77.19 9.05 16.92
CA SER A 40 76.60 10.20 16.19
C SER A 40 75.07 10.30 16.05
N ASP A 41 74.51 11.25 16.81
CA ASP A 41 73.18 11.84 16.61
C ASP A 41 73.03 12.45 15.20
N PRO A 42 72.01 12.05 14.41
CA PRO A 42 71.51 12.85 13.30
C PRO A 42 70.48 13.89 13.81
N PRO A 43 70.29 15.02 13.08
CA PRO A 43 69.42 16.12 13.50
C PRO A 43 67.94 15.69 13.58
N PRO A 44 67.09 16.42 14.32
CA PRO A 44 65.69 16.05 14.52
C PRO A 44 64.89 16.28 13.23
N GLY A 45 64.87 15.27 12.36
CA GLY A 45 63.93 15.16 11.26
C GLY A 45 62.61 14.57 11.75
N ASP A 46 61.51 15.21 11.35
CA ASP A 46 60.12 14.83 11.61
C ASP A 46 59.92 13.33 11.81
N ARG A 47 59.74 12.94 13.08
CA ARG A 47 59.28 11.60 13.42
C ARG A 47 57.89 11.44 12.80
N HIS A 48 57.81 10.61 11.77
CA HIS A 48 56.57 10.03 11.27
C HIS A 48 55.68 9.65 12.46
N ARG A 49 54.63 10.43 12.66
CA ARG A 49 53.55 10.09 13.57
C ARG A 49 52.98 8.79 13.02
N PRO A 50 53.08 7.65 13.73
CA PRO A 50 52.55 6.40 13.23
C PRO A 50 51.07 6.61 12.91
N ALA A 51 50.66 6.22 11.70
CA ALA A 51 49.27 6.32 11.29
C ALA A 51 48.39 5.65 12.35
N PRO A 52 47.29 6.27 12.81
CA PRO A 52 46.41 5.66 13.78
C PRO A 52 45.94 4.31 13.24
N VAL A 53 46.12 3.26 14.05
CA VAL A 53 45.67 1.91 13.71
C VAL A 53 44.17 1.96 13.50
N ALA A 54 43.72 1.64 12.28
CA ALA A 54 42.30 1.63 11.94
C ALA A 54 41.56 0.63 12.84
N THR A 55 40.39 1.03 13.35
CA THR A 55 39.56 0.15 14.18
C THR A 55 38.85 -0.90 13.32
N VAL A 56 38.38 -1.99 13.96
CA VAL A 56 37.65 -3.08 13.27
C VAL A 56 36.46 -2.55 12.43
N PRO A 57 35.63 -1.61 12.92
CA PRO A 57 34.48 -1.09 12.17
C PRO A 57 34.90 -0.29 10.94
N GLN A 58 35.97 0.51 11.05
CA GLN A 58 36.54 1.25 9.92
C GLN A 58 37.04 0.29 8.83
N THR A 59 37.69 -0.79 9.23
CA THR A 59 38.25 -1.78 8.29
C THR A 59 37.15 -2.55 7.55
N ALA A 60 36.00 -2.79 8.18
CA ALA A 60 34.84 -3.43 7.56
C ALA A 60 34.19 -2.51 6.50
N LEU A 61 33.90 -1.26 6.88
CA LEU A 61 33.31 -0.26 5.99
C LEU A 61 34.21 0.07 4.78
N ILE A 62 35.52 0.21 4.99
CA ILE A 62 36.48 0.40 3.88
C ILE A 62 36.48 -0.79 2.93
N ARG A 63 36.43 -2.03 3.44
CA ARG A 63 36.35 -3.24 2.61
C ARG A 63 35.06 -3.28 1.79
N ARG A 64 33.95 -2.86 2.39
CA ARG A 64 32.64 -2.79 1.77
C ARG A 64 32.61 -1.79 0.61
N LEU A 65 33.12 -0.58 0.84
CA LEU A 65 33.26 0.45 -0.21
C LEU A 65 34.15 0.01 -1.36
N ARG A 66 35.30 -0.60 -1.07
CA ARG A 66 36.19 -1.14 -2.10
C ARG A 66 35.51 -2.25 -2.91
N ARG A 67 34.68 -3.08 -2.26
CA ARG A 67 33.89 -4.12 -2.94
C ARG A 67 32.82 -3.53 -3.85
N ALA A 68 32.10 -2.51 -3.41
CA ALA A 68 31.09 -1.82 -4.21
C ALA A 68 31.69 -1.05 -5.41
N ALA A 69 32.85 -0.42 -5.21
CA ALA A 69 33.61 0.25 -6.26
C ALA A 69 34.33 -0.73 -7.21
N SER A 70 34.60 -1.96 -6.75
CA SER A 70 35.34 -2.96 -7.54
C SER A 70 34.61 -3.29 -8.84
N GLY A 71 35.29 -3.01 -9.96
CA GLY A 71 34.75 -3.19 -11.31
C GLY A 71 33.89 -2.02 -11.80
N ASN A 72 33.68 -0.97 -11.00
CA ASN A 72 33.00 0.27 -11.41
C ASN A 72 33.96 1.47 -11.45
N VAL A 73 35.19 1.33 -10.97
CA VAL A 73 36.21 2.39 -10.96
C VAL A 73 37.49 1.83 -11.61
N PRO A 74 38.15 2.60 -12.51
CA PRO A 74 39.43 2.20 -13.08
C PRO A 74 40.49 2.18 -11.97
N ALA A 75 40.93 0.96 -11.61
CA ALA A 75 41.93 0.62 -10.58
C ALA A 75 41.46 0.68 -9.10
N PRO A 76 41.92 -0.26 -8.25
CA PRO A 76 41.60 -0.28 -6.81
C PRO A 76 42.18 0.92 -6.03
N GLU A 77 43.10 1.67 -6.64
CA GLU A 77 43.68 2.91 -6.13
C GLU A 77 42.71 4.11 -6.22
N GLY A 78 41.66 3.99 -7.04
CA GLY A 78 40.66 5.06 -7.23
C GLY A 78 39.84 5.38 -5.99
N VAL A 79 39.85 4.52 -4.95
CA VAL A 79 39.21 4.79 -3.65
C VAL A 79 40.29 5.09 -2.62
N THR A 80 40.48 6.38 -2.32
CA THR A 80 41.43 6.83 -1.30
C THR A 80 40.68 7.30 -0.06
N LEU A 81 41.08 6.77 1.10
CA LEU A 81 40.55 7.23 2.38
C LEU A 81 41.24 8.54 2.75
N ARG A 82 40.48 9.63 2.86
CA ARG A 82 41.02 10.93 3.27
C ARG A 82 41.05 11.05 4.79
N GLN A 83 39.95 10.68 5.45
CA GLN A 83 39.84 10.76 6.89
C GLN A 83 38.92 9.68 7.42
N ALA A 84 39.28 9.11 8.58
CA ALA A 84 38.41 8.26 9.35
C ALA A 84 38.34 8.81 10.77
N GLN A 85 37.14 9.16 11.21
CA GLN A 85 36.87 9.57 12.58
C GLN A 85 35.91 8.56 13.20
N GLN A 86 36.22 8.12 14.42
CA GLN A 86 35.29 7.36 15.25
C GLN A 86 34.98 8.22 16.48
N ARG A 87 33.70 8.43 16.75
CA ARG A 87 33.22 9.15 17.93
C ARG A 87 32.15 8.34 18.63
N GLU A 88 32.17 8.36 19.95
CA GLU A 88 31.09 7.80 20.76
C GLU A 88 30.07 8.90 21.05
N VAL A 89 28.80 8.63 20.78
CA VAL A 89 27.69 9.54 21.06
C VAL A 89 26.82 8.90 22.13
N MET A 90 26.65 9.60 23.26
CA MET A 90 25.70 9.15 24.29
C MET A 90 24.28 9.35 23.79
N VAL A 91 23.45 8.34 23.90
CA VAL A 91 22.03 8.38 23.55
C VAL A 91 21.19 7.87 24.72
N GLY A 92 19.94 8.33 24.78
CA GLY A 92 18.99 7.95 25.80
C GLY A 92 17.81 7.18 25.21
N ALA A 93 17.25 6.29 26.01
CA ALA A 93 15.96 5.66 25.75
C ALA A 93 15.10 5.84 26.99
N HIS A 94 13.88 6.36 26.79
CA HIS A 94 12.89 6.54 27.82
C HIS A 94 11.67 5.72 27.49
N LEU A 95 11.26 4.84 28.39
CA LEU A 95 9.97 4.15 28.34
C LEU A 95 9.13 4.64 29.50
N THR A 96 7.95 5.17 29.21
CA THR A 96 6.97 5.61 30.18
C THR A 96 5.78 4.67 30.13
N LEU A 97 5.46 4.04 31.26
CA LEU A 97 4.20 3.31 31.42
C LEU A 97 3.20 4.24 32.09
N SER A 98 2.14 4.62 31.37
CA SER A 98 1.00 5.33 31.95
C SER A 98 0.01 4.30 32.50
N ILE A 99 -0.28 4.37 33.79
CA ILE A 99 -1.21 3.46 34.45
C ILE A 99 -2.57 4.13 34.50
N ASP A 100 -3.53 3.51 33.83
CA ASP A 100 -4.93 3.91 33.80
C ASP A 100 -5.80 2.80 34.41
N TRP A 101 -7.08 3.07 34.63
CA TRP A 101 -8.02 2.09 35.15
C TRP A 101 -9.33 2.11 34.36
N ALA A 102 -9.95 0.94 34.28
CA ALA A 102 -11.27 0.72 33.72
C ALA A 102 -12.06 -0.22 34.63
N THR A 103 -13.39 -0.22 34.52
CA THR A 103 -14.25 -1.13 35.29
C THR A 103 -15.08 -1.98 34.36
N GLU A 104 -15.03 -3.30 34.54
CA GLU A 104 -16.01 -4.21 33.95
C GLU A 104 -17.25 -4.27 34.84
N VAL A 105 -18.45 -4.23 34.27
CA VAL A 105 -19.70 -4.18 35.03
C VAL A 105 -20.47 -5.47 34.83
N GLU A 106 -20.75 -6.15 35.93
CA GLU A 106 -21.63 -7.31 35.99
C GLU A 106 -22.94 -6.90 36.68
N VAL A 107 -24.09 -7.19 36.07
CA VAL A 107 -25.40 -6.86 36.64
C VAL A 107 -26.08 -8.14 37.12
N ARG A 108 -26.47 -8.16 38.40
CA ARG A 108 -27.19 -9.26 39.04
C ARG A 108 -28.54 -8.80 39.56
N LEU A 109 -29.51 -9.72 39.58
CA LEU A 109 -30.84 -9.48 40.15
C LEU A 109 -30.79 -9.57 41.68
N GLY A 110 -31.37 -8.57 42.35
CA GLY A 110 -31.41 -8.49 43.81
C GLY A 110 -30.21 -7.83 44.45
N ALA A 111 -30.29 -7.58 45.76
CA ALA A 111 -29.18 -7.07 46.55
C ALA A 111 -28.27 -8.22 46.98
N GLU A 112 -27.12 -8.34 46.33
CA GLU A 112 -26.06 -9.22 46.80
C GLU A 112 -25.26 -8.47 47.86
N MET A 113 -25.30 -8.95 49.11
CA MET A 113 -24.48 -8.39 50.18
C MET A 113 -23.25 -9.28 50.43
N VAL A 114 -22.12 -8.88 49.85
CA VAL A 114 -20.80 -9.46 50.13
C VAL A 114 -20.17 -8.75 51.34
N ARG A 115 -19.67 -9.54 52.29
CA ARG A 115 -18.98 -9.00 53.46
C ARG A 115 -17.67 -8.35 53.01
N PHE A 116 -17.38 -7.14 53.51
CA PHE A 116 -16.19 -6.33 53.16
C PHE A 116 -16.20 -5.69 51.76
N ALA A 117 -17.34 -5.65 51.09
CA ALA A 117 -17.51 -4.91 49.84
C ALA A 117 -17.66 -3.39 50.07
N ILE A 118 -17.26 -2.60 49.07
CA ILE A 118 -17.49 -1.15 49.03
C ILE A 118 -18.84 -0.89 48.38
N TYR A 119 -19.79 -0.38 49.17
CA TYR A 119 -21.15 -0.09 48.71
C TYR A 119 -21.33 1.40 48.43
N CYS A 120 -21.88 1.70 47.26
CA CYS A 120 -22.21 3.06 46.85
C CYS A 120 -23.73 3.21 46.75
N ARG A 121 -24.27 4.33 47.23
CA ARG A 121 -25.73 4.56 47.26
C ARG A 121 -26.29 4.96 45.91
N ASN A 122 -25.46 5.55 45.05
CA ASN A 122 -25.83 5.99 43.72
C ASN A 122 -24.60 6.04 42.81
N ALA A 123 -24.83 6.21 41.51
CA ALA A 123 -23.77 6.26 40.50
C ALA A 123 -22.77 7.41 40.71
N ALA A 124 -23.21 8.55 41.26
CA ALA A 124 -22.31 9.68 41.52
C ALA A 124 -21.32 9.38 42.65
N GLU A 125 -21.79 8.77 43.75
CA GLU A 125 -20.95 8.29 44.85
C GLU A 125 -20.00 7.19 44.37
N LEU A 126 -20.47 6.27 43.51
CA LEU A 126 -19.64 5.25 42.89
C LEU A 126 -18.50 5.87 42.07
N ASN A 127 -18.80 6.76 41.13
CA ASN A 127 -17.79 7.38 40.28
C ASN A 127 -16.77 8.18 41.09
N ALA A 128 -17.21 8.92 42.11
CA ALA A 128 -16.32 9.68 42.98
C ALA A 128 -15.42 8.77 43.84
N THR A 129 -15.93 7.60 44.26
CA THR A 129 -15.17 6.62 45.05
C THR A 129 -14.18 5.86 44.17
N LEU A 130 -14.61 5.41 42.99
CA LEU A 130 -13.75 4.76 41.99
C LEU A 130 -12.59 5.68 41.60
N ALA A 131 -12.86 6.94 41.22
CA ALA A 131 -11.80 7.88 40.88
C ALA A 131 -10.81 8.07 42.04
N ARG A 132 -11.30 8.36 43.25
CA ARG A 132 -10.40 8.59 44.40
C ARG A 132 -9.54 7.37 44.74
N ASP A 133 -10.14 6.18 44.79
CA ASP A 133 -9.46 4.98 45.23
C ASP A 133 -8.53 4.43 44.14
N LEU A 134 -9.00 4.39 42.89
CA LEU A 134 -8.24 3.83 41.77
C LEU A 134 -7.18 4.79 41.25
N ASP A 135 -7.37 6.11 41.31
CA ASP A 135 -6.29 7.07 41.02
C ASP A 135 -5.18 6.95 42.07
N ALA A 136 -5.55 6.77 43.35
CA ALA A 136 -4.58 6.54 44.42
C ALA A 136 -3.85 5.19 44.28
N GLU A 137 -4.56 4.14 43.84
CA GLU A 137 -3.97 2.82 43.58
C GLU A 137 -3.06 2.84 42.34
N ALA A 138 -3.49 3.49 41.24
CA ALA A 138 -2.70 3.67 40.03
C ALA A 138 -1.43 4.48 40.31
N ALA A 139 -1.49 5.44 41.23
CA ALA A 139 -0.34 6.22 41.70
C ALA A 139 0.47 5.54 42.81
N SER A 140 0.17 4.29 43.18
CA SER A 140 0.87 3.61 44.26
C SER A 140 2.13 2.90 43.77
N LEU A 141 3.17 2.93 44.61
CA LEU A 141 4.44 2.23 44.33
C LEU A 141 4.24 0.71 44.21
N GLU A 142 3.26 0.15 44.92
CA GLU A 142 2.94 -1.28 44.87
C GLU A 142 2.40 -1.68 43.49
N THR A 143 1.43 -0.94 42.95
CA THR A 143 0.91 -1.16 41.59
C THR A 143 2.00 -1.02 40.54
N ALA A 144 2.82 0.03 40.66
CA ALA A 144 3.99 0.22 39.80
C ALA A 144 4.95 -0.99 39.85
N HIS A 145 5.22 -1.54 41.04
CA HIS A 145 6.06 -2.72 41.20
C HIS A 145 5.42 -3.98 40.59
N ARG A 146 4.09 -4.14 40.68
CA ARG A 146 3.37 -5.26 40.05
C ARG A 146 3.50 -5.19 38.52
N PHE A 147 3.31 -4.01 37.91
CA PHE A 147 3.55 -3.84 36.47
C PHE A 147 5.03 -4.05 36.11
N ALA A 148 5.97 -3.54 36.92
CA ALA A 148 7.39 -3.80 36.70
C ALA A 148 7.73 -5.29 36.75
N THR A 149 7.07 -6.07 37.60
CA THR A 149 7.26 -7.53 37.69
C THR A 149 6.70 -8.26 36.46
N LEU A 150 5.61 -7.77 35.87
CA LEU A 150 5.08 -8.30 34.60
C LEU A 150 6.07 -8.10 33.44
N LEU A 151 6.85 -7.01 33.46
CA LEU A 151 7.94 -6.79 32.50
C LEU A 151 9.07 -7.81 32.64
N GLY A 152 9.14 -8.60 33.72
CA GLY A 152 10.21 -9.58 33.93
C GLY A 152 11.60 -8.93 34.03
N PRO A 153 12.68 -9.65 33.71
CA PRO A 153 13.99 -9.03 33.51
C PRO A 153 13.84 -7.97 32.41
N LEU A 154 14.11 -6.71 32.76
CA LEU A 154 13.89 -5.53 31.92
C LEU A 154 14.60 -5.57 30.57
N ASP A 155 15.49 -6.53 30.34
CA ASP A 155 16.23 -6.67 29.10
C ASP A 155 15.43 -7.40 28.02
N GLU A 156 14.76 -8.51 28.33
CA GLU A 156 14.19 -9.38 27.28
C GLU A 156 12.75 -9.00 26.87
N ARG A 157 11.89 -8.56 27.81
CA ARG A 157 10.48 -8.27 27.47
C ARG A 157 10.23 -6.81 27.11
N VAL A 158 11.11 -5.90 27.51
CA VAL A 158 10.97 -4.48 27.15
C VAL A 158 11.19 -4.30 25.65
N GLU A 159 12.08 -5.10 25.05
CA GLU A 159 12.21 -5.20 23.59
C GLU A 159 10.95 -5.76 22.93
N ALA A 160 10.35 -6.81 23.50
CA ALA A 160 9.11 -7.41 22.98
C ALA A 160 7.89 -6.46 23.08
N MET A 161 7.84 -5.60 24.10
CA MET A 161 6.73 -4.67 24.30
C MET A 161 6.85 -3.37 23.51
N ALA A 162 8.07 -2.87 23.36
CA ALA A 162 8.35 -1.76 22.46
C ALA A 162 7.92 -2.06 21.02
N ALA A 163 8.00 -3.33 20.61
CA ALA A 163 7.58 -3.78 19.28
C ALA A 163 6.06 -3.89 19.13
N ALA A 164 5.31 -4.04 20.23
CA ALA A 164 3.88 -4.33 20.17
C ALA A 164 2.99 -3.08 20.30
N GLU A 165 3.44 -2.02 20.98
CA GLU A 165 2.59 -0.89 21.44
C GLU A 165 1.32 -1.33 22.21
N GLU A 166 1.19 -2.62 22.53
CA GLU A 166 0.01 -3.18 23.17
C GLU A 166 0.01 -2.88 24.67
N PRO A 167 -1.16 -2.59 25.25
CA PRO A 167 -1.29 -2.43 26.69
C PRO A 167 -0.87 -3.72 27.41
N LEU A 168 -0.22 -3.56 28.56
CA LEU A 168 0.09 -4.70 29.42
C LEU A 168 -1.19 -5.43 29.84
N PRO A 169 -1.10 -6.76 30.12
CA PRO A 169 -2.22 -7.50 30.67
C PRO A 169 -2.80 -6.77 31.89
N PRO A 170 -4.13 -6.56 31.94
CA PRO A 170 -4.74 -5.80 33.00
C PRO A 170 -4.52 -6.49 34.34
N LEU A 171 -4.19 -5.69 35.36
CA LEU A 171 -4.08 -6.16 36.73
C LEU A 171 -5.41 -5.94 37.47
N PRO A 172 -5.89 -6.92 38.25
CA PRO A 172 -7.03 -6.67 39.14
C PRO A 172 -6.61 -5.67 40.22
N SER A 173 -7.55 -4.77 40.57
CA SER A 173 -7.40 -3.85 41.71
C SER A 173 -7.20 -4.63 43.02
N LEU A 174 -6.37 -4.07 43.88
CA LEU A 174 -6.11 -4.52 45.24
C LEU A 174 -7.34 -4.32 46.16
N ARG A 175 -8.27 -3.43 45.80
CA ARG A 175 -9.45 -3.10 46.62
C ARG A 175 -10.64 -4.01 46.39
N GLY A 176 -10.60 -4.85 45.35
CA GLY A 176 -11.70 -5.73 44.99
C GLY A 176 -12.87 -5.00 44.30
N PRO A 177 -14.04 -5.66 44.18
CA PRO A 177 -15.18 -5.12 43.45
C PRO A 177 -15.98 -4.06 44.23
N TYR A 178 -16.59 -3.14 43.49
CA TYR A 178 -17.48 -2.09 44.00
C TYR A 178 -18.94 -2.44 43.68
N TYR A 179 -19.84 -2.17 44.60
CA TYR A 179 -21.24 -2.57 44.50
C TYR A 179 -22.14 -1.35 44.50
N LEU A 180 -23.02 -1.26 43.50
CA LEU A 180 -24.07 -0.26 43.39
C LEU A 180 -25.42 -0.97 43.30
N HIS A 181 -26.31 -0.67 44.24
CA HIS A 181 -27.69 -1.15 44.17
C HIS A 181 -28.56 -0.10 43.48
N GLU A 182 -29.16 -0.48 42.36
CA GLU A 182 -30.10 0.36 41.63
C GLU A 182 -31.52 -0.18 41.81
N VAL A 183 -32.43 0.73 42.18
CA VAL A 183 -33.84 0.40 42.36
C VAL A 183 -34.47 0.20 40.97
N CYS A 184 -35.20 -0.90 40.78
CA CYS A 184 -35.86 -1.17 39.51
C CYS A 184 -36.93 -0.10 39.23
N THR A 185 -36.70 0.72 38.20
CA THR A 185 -37.61 1.78 37.76
C THR A 185 -38.97 1.26 37.31
N GLY A 186 -39.03 0.03 36.79
CA GLY A 186 -40.27 -0.61 36.36
C GLY A 186 -41.25 -0.96 37.50
N CYS A 187 -40.78 -1.03 38.75
CA CYS A 187 -41.62 -1.32 39.93
C CYS A 187 -41.35 -0.41 41.13
N ASN A 188 -40.52 0.63 40.95
CA ASN A 188 -40.06 1.53 42.01
C ASN A 188 -39.55 0.79 43.26
N GLY A 189 -38.83 -0.32 43.08
CA GLY A 189 -38.29 -1.10 44.19
C GLY A 189 -39.21 -2.15 44.78
N GLY A 190 -40.49 -2.15 44.41
CA GLY A 190 -41.48 -3.04 45.02
C GLY A 190 -41.40 -4.50 44.59
N GLY A 191 -40.63 -4.81 43.54
CA GLY A 191 -40.56 -6.15 42.94
C GLY A 191 -41.83 -6.57 42.19
N VAL A 192 -42.94 -5.86 42.39
CA VAL A 192 -44.23 -6.14 41.77
C VAL A 192 -44.77 -4.91 41.04
N ARG A 193 -45.53 -5.14 39.98
CA ARG A 193 -46.24 -4.09 39.22
C ARG A 193 -47.74 -4.37 39.24
N ALA A 194 -48.56 -3.33 39.08
CA ALA A 194 -49.99 -3.51 38.88
C ALA A 194 -50.23 -4.42 37.66
N CYS A 195 -51.19 -5.35 37.78
CA CYS A 195 -51.50 -6.29 36.70
C CYS A 195 -52.06 -5.53 35.49
N GLY A 196 -51.31 -5.54 34.38
CA GLY A 196 -51.70 -4.92 33.11
C GLY A 196 -52.55 -5.82 32.21
N GLY A 197 -53.06 -6.96 32.72
CA GLY A 197 -53.91 -7.84 31.93
C GLY A 197 -55.20 -7.13 31.49
N ASP A 198 -55.63 -7.38 30.26
CA ASP A 198 -56.79 -6.71 29.66
C ASP A 198 -58.03 -6.79 30.57
N GLY A 199 -58.54 -5.62 30.97
CA GLY A 199 -59.71 -5.51 31.83
C GLY A 199 -59.48 -5.84 33.32
N CYS A 200 -58.23 -6.07 33.75
CA CYS A 200 -57.91 -6.31 35.15
C CYS A 200 -58.09 -5.05 36.00
N ARG A 201 -58.88 -5.14 37.07
CA ARG A 201 -59.08 -4.07 38.05
C ARG A 201 -58.87 -4.63 39.45
N GLY A 202 -57.63 -4.57 39.94
CA GLY A 202 -57.27 -5.10 41.26
C GLY A 202 -57.45 -6.62 41.38
N GLY A 203 -57.08 -7.36 40.34
CA GLY A 203 -57.07 -8.84 40.36
C GLY A 203 -58.32 -9.50 39.82
N LYS A 204 -59.32 -8.72 39.41
CA LYS A 204 -60.58 -9.22 38.86
C LYS A 204 -60.77 -8.73 37.44
N ILE A 205 -61.30 -9.59 36.57
CA ILE A 205 -61.72 -9.22 35.21
C ILE A 205 -63.24 -9.41 35.09
N ARG A 206 -63.88 -8.55 34.31
CA ARG A 206 -65.34 -8.62 34.10
C ARG A 206 -65.65 -9.89 33.30
N CYS A 207 -66.59 -10.68 33.80
CA CYS A 207 -67.06 -11.85 33.07
C CYS A 207 -67.92 -11.38 31.89
N THR A 208 -67.45 -11.64 30.68
CA THR A 208 -68.13 -11.27 29.43
C THR A 208 -69.43 -12.05 29.25
N HIS A 209 -69.48 -13.31 29.69
CA HIS A 209 -70.70 -14.14 29.65
C HIS A 209 -71.83 -13.60 30.53
N SER A 210 -71.53 -13.12 31.74
CA SER A 210 -72.55 -12.58 32.65
C SER A 210 -72.97 -11.13 32.35
N ALA A 211 -72.25 -10.43 31.47
CA ALA A 211 -72.62 -9.07 31.09
C ALA A 211 -73.86 -9.04 30.16
N THR A 212 -74.18 -10.15 29.51
CA THR A 212 -75.31 -10.28 28.57
C THR A 212 -76.32 -11.38 28.95
N ALA A 213 -76.02 -12.21 29.94
CA ALA A 213 -76.89 -13.34 30.32
C ALA A 213 -77.83 -12.95 31.47
N GLU A 214 -79.14 -13.04 31.23
CA GLU A 214 -80.21 -12.92 32.24
C GLU A 214 -80.23 -14.10 33.24
N THR A 215 -79.29 -15.03 33.14
CA THR A 215 -79.22 -16.23 33.97
C THR A 215 -78.23 -16.05 35.13
N PRO A 216 -78.66 -16.24 36.40
CA PRO A 216 -77.85 -16.02 37.60
C PRO A 216 -76.68 -17.02 37.77
N ASP A 217 -76.65 -18.11 37.00
CA ASP A 217 -75.67 -19.19 37.13
C ASP A 217 -74.68 -19.21 35.96
N CYS A 218 -73.84 -18.18 35.85
CA CYS A 218 -72.70 -18.26 34.93
C CYS A 218 -71.67 -19.27 35.50
N PRO A 219 -71.39 -20.41 34.83
CA PRO A 219 -70.54 -21.47 35.37
C PRO A 219 -69.09 -21.00 35.62
N GLU A 220 -68.65 -19.96 34.93
CA GLU A 220 -67.29 -19.41 35.08
C GLU A 220 -67.14 -18.44 36.26
N CYS A 221 -68.20 -17.70 36.64
CA CYS A 221 -68.13 -16.70 37.72
C CYS A 221 -69.06 -16.97 38.93
N GLY A 222 -69.93 -17.98 38.83
CA GLY A 222 -70.94 -18.32 39.84
C GLY A 222 -71.89 -17.17 40.15
N GLY A 223 -72.28 -16.39 39.12
CA GLY A 223 -73.21 -15.26 39.25
C GLY A 223 -72.60 -13.94 39.76
N ARG A 224 -71.30 -13.89 40.06
CA ARG A 224 -70.65 -12.69 40.66
C ARG A 224 -70.28 -11.59 39.66
N GLY A 225 -70.47 -11.80 38.35
CA GLY A 225 -70.15 -10.81 37.31
C GLY A 225 -68.65 -10.58 37.04
N GLN A 226 -67.77 -11.20 37.83
CA GLN A 226 -66.32 -11.07 37.75
C GLN A 226 -65.66 -12.41 38.08
N HIS A 227 -64.55 -12.73 37.42
CA HIS A 227 -63.70 -13.85 37.79
C HIS A 227 -62.27 -13.37 38.08
N ARG A 228 -61.47 -14.22 38.73
CA ARG A 228 -60.06 -13.92 39.01
C ARG A 228 -59.32 -13.71 37.70
N CYS A 229 -58.57 -12.63 37.61
CA CYS A 229 -57.74 -12.37 36.45
C CYS A 229 -56.73 -13.53 36.30
N PRO A 230 -56.68 -14.21 35.13
CA PRO A 230 -55.81 -15.38 34.96
C PRO A 230 -54.32 -15.03 35.00
N VAL A 231 -53.96 -13.78 34.66
CA VAL A 231 -52.57 -13.32 34.61
C VAL A 231 -51.97 -13.11 36.01
N CYS A 232 -52.75 -12.61 36.97
CA CYS A 232 -52.30 -12.37 38.35
C CYS A 232 -52.96 -13.29 39.39
N ALA A 233 -53.74 -14.26 38.93
CA ALA A 233 -54.49 -15.21 39.75
C ALA A 233 -55.42 -14.60 40.84
N GLY A 234 -55.70 -13.30 40.79
CA GLY A 234 -56.52 -12.60 41.79
C GLY A 234 -55.78 -11.55 42.63
N ASP A 235 -54.44 -11.50 42.58
CA ASP A 235 -53.64 -10.66 43.48
C ASP A 235 -53.59 -9.18 43.08
N GLY A 236 -53.97 -8.88 41.83
CA GLY A 236 -53.97 -7.52 41.29
C GLY A 236 -52.58 -6.94 40.99
N VAL A 237 -51.53 -7.67 41.36
CA VAL A 237 -50.14 -7.39 41.04
C VAL A 237 -49.50 -8.60 40.39
N VAL A 238 -48.47 -8.37 39.58
CA VAL A 238 -47.63 -9.42 39.01
C VAL A 238 -46.17 -9.11 39.32
N ALA A 239 -45.33 -10.14 39.36
CA ALA A 239 -43.89 -9.95 39.46
C ALA A 239 -43.41 -9.00 38.35
N CYS A 240 -42.57 -8.04 38.71
CA CYS A 240 -41.98 -7.14 37.73
C CYS A 240 -41.04 -7.95 36.84
N GLU A 241 -41.34 -7.99 35.53
CA GLU A 241 -40.57 -8.77 34.56
C GLU A 241 -39.13 -8.25 34.44
N SER A 242 -38.93 -6.93 34.47
CA SER A 242 -37.62 -6.31 34.33
C SER A 242 -36.62 -6.75 35.41
N CYS A 243 -37.09 -6.96 36.65
CA CYS A 243 -36.24 -7.37 37.78
C CYS A 243 -36.57 -8.78 38.29
N GLY A 244 -37.36 -9.57 37.55
CA GLY A 244 -37.75 -10.92 37.94
C GLY A 244 -38.44 -11.03 39.31
N GLY A 245 -39.13 -9.98 39.76
CA GLY A 245 -39.80 -9.97 41.07
C GLY A 245 -38.96 -9.40 42.23
N VAL A 246 -37.68 -9.09 42.03
CA VAL A 246 -36.76 -8.79 43.14
C VAL A 246 -36.75 -7.31 43.56
N GLY A 247 -37.10 -6.42 42.63
CA GLY A 247 -37.24 -4.98 42.89
C GLY A 247 -35.96 -4.15 42.72
N GLN A 248 -34.80 -4.78 42.59
CA GLN A 248 -33.51 -4.08 42.53
C GLN A 248 -32.48 -4.86 41.70
N PHE A 249 -31.48 -4.14 41.20
CA PHE A 249 -30.32 -4.66 40.49
C PHE A 249 -29.05 -4.36 41.31
N THR A 250 -28.11 -5.29 41.36
CA THR A 250 -26.76 -5.05 41.86
C THR A 250 -25.81 -4.96 40.69
N HIS A 251 -25.18 -3.80 40.54
CA HIS A 251 -24.08 -3.57 39.60
C HIS A 251 -22.77 -3.82 40.35
N ILE A 252 -22.04 -4.84 39.93
CA ILE A 252 -20.74 -5.22 40.47
C ILE A 252 -19.69 -4.70 39.49
N HIS A 253 -18.93 -3.70 39.92
CA HIS A 253 -17.84 -3.12 39.15
C HIS A 253 -16.54 -3.82 39.53
N HIS A 254 -15.91 -4.46 38.56
CA HIS A 254 -14.62 -5.14 38.69
C HIS A 254 -13.53 -4.22 38.10
N PRO A 255 -12.88 -3.38 38.92
CA PRO A 255 -11.82 -2.50 38.46
C PRO A 255 -10.57 -3.27 38.02
N ARG A 256 -10.04 -2.84 36.88
CA ARG A 256 -8.82 -3.34 36.26
C ARG A 256 -7.90 -2.15 35.98
N LEU A 257 -6.63 -2.30 36.34
CA LEU A 257 -5.59 -1.34 35.98
C LEU A 257 -4.92 -1.80 34.70
N THR A 258 -4.69 -0.89 33.78
CA THR A 258 -3.97 -1.12 32.52
C THR A 258 -2.76 -0.20 32.47
N ALA A 259 -1.64 -0.70 31.94
CA ALA A 259 -0.46 0.11 31.75
C ALA A 259 -0.17 0.24 30.25
N HIS A 260 -0.16 1.49 29.77
CA HIS A 260 0.07 1.85 28.39
C HIS A 260 1.53 2.26 28.20
N PRO A 261 2.33 1.48 27.44
CA PRO A 261 3.70 1.84 27.17
C PRO A 261 3.78 2.98 26.13
N SER A 262 4.67 3.92 26.38
CA SER A 262 5.06 4.94 25.41
C SER A 262 6.58 5.13 25.49
N TYR A 263 7.26 5.22 24.36
CA TYR A 263 8.72 5.36 24.37
C TYR A 263 9.17 6.60 23.61
N SER A 264 10.37 7.07 23.96
CA SER A 264 11.09 8.08 23.20
C SER A 264 12.57 7.76 23.23
N LEU A 265 13.23 7.97 22.10
CA LEU A 265 14.68 7.89 21.98
C LEU A 265 15.22 9.31 21.90
N THR A 266 16.25 9.59 22.67
CA THR A 266 16.87 10.91 22.76
C THR A 266 18.31 10.83 22.28
N ALA A 267 18.67 11.77 21.42
CA ALA A 267 20.04 12.01 21.01
C ALA A 267 20.44 13.44 21.42
N PRO A 268 21.73 13.71 21.67
CA PRO A 268 22.24 15.06 21.87
C PRO A 268 21.83 15.97 20.70
N PRO A 269 21.58 17.27 20.93
CA PRO A 269 21.16 18.19 19.87
C PRO A 269 22.21 18.35 18.75
N ASP A 270 23.48 18.12 19.08
CA ASP A 270 24.63 18.11 18.18
C ASP A 270 24.89 16.74 17.53
N ALA A 271 24.05 15.73 17.79
CA ALA A 271 24.20 14.42 17.21
C ALA A 271 24.01 14.44 15.67
N PRO A 272 24.88 13.74 14.92
CA PRO A 272 24.75 13.61 13.48
C PRO A 272 23.38 13.06 13.07
N ALA A 273 22.91 13.43 11.89
CA ALA A 273 21.61 12.99 11.37
C ALA A 273 21.51 11.46 11.30
N ALA A 274 22.62 10.78 10.95
CA ALA A 274 22.71 9.32 10.90
C ALA A 274 22.35 8.65 12.25
N VAL A 275 22.70 9.26 13.39
CA VAL A 275 22.35 8.74 14.72
C VAL A 275 20.85 8.81 14.96
N ARG A 276 20.21 9.92 14.60
CA ARG A 276 18.77 10.09 14.77
C ARG A 276 17.99 9.11 13.88
N MET A 277 18.38 9.01 12.61
CA MET A 277 17.79 8.05 11.68
C MET A 277 17.96 6.60 12.15
N ALA A 278 19.16 6.23 12.61
CA ALA A 278 19.42 4.88 13.12
C ALA A 278 18.58 4.55 14.36
N LEU A 279 18.42 5.51 15.28
CA LEU A 279 17.54 5.34 16.45
C LEU A 279 16.07 5.22 16.04
N GLU A 280 15.59 6.08 15.14
CA GLU A 280 14.21 6.03 14.64
C GLU A 280 13.90 4.70 13.92
N GLU A 281 14.83 4.21 13.09
CA GLU A 281 14.67 2.95 12.34
C GLU A 281 14.72 1.73 13.25
N ALA A 282 15.63 1.71 14.24
CA ALA A 282 15.74 0.59 15.17
C ALA A 282 14.59 0.54 16.19
N GLY A 283 13.99 1.70 16.49
CA GLY A 283 13.02 1.84 17.55
C GLY A 283 13.59 1.46 18.92
N PHE A 284 12.71 1.34 19.92
CA PHE A 284 13.16 1.04 21.28
C PHE A 284 13.70 -0.40 21.41
N ALA A 285 13.15 -1.36 20.65
CA ALA A 285 13.63 -2.75 20.66
C ALA A 285 15.06 -2.88 20.12
N GLY A 286 15.41 -2.17 19.04
CA GLY A 286 16.76 -2.20 18.48
C GLY A 286 17.77 -1.31 19.22
N PHE A 287 17.33 -0.53 20.22
CA PHE A 287 18.21 0.37 20.98
C PHE A 287 19.35 -0.39 21.67
N ALA A 288 19.09 -1.53 22.30
CA ALA A 288 20.12 -2.29 23.01
C ALA A 288 21.12 -2.97 22.05
N ALA A 289 20.67 -3.34 20.85
CA ALA A 289 21.54 -3.88 19.80
C ALA A 289 22.44 -2.79 19.19
N LEU A 290 21.92 -1.57 19.07
CA LEU A 290 22.68 -0.44 18.54
C LEU A 290 23.63 0.19 19.56
N ALA A 291 23.12 0.51 20.74
CA ALA A 291 23.81 1.23 21.79
C ALA A 291 24.13 0.27 22.92
N ASN A 292 25.39 0.16 23.32
CA ASN A 292 25.80 -0.63 24.49
C ASN A 292 25.19 0.02 25.74
N PRO A 293 24.03 -0.45 26.26
CA PRO A 293 23.22 0.33 27.16
C PRO A 293 23.64 0.07 28.61
N ALA A 294 23.72 1.13 29.41
CA ALA A 294 23.83 1.02 30.84
C ALA A 294 22.53 0.39 31.45
N PRO A 295 22.61 -0.18 32.66
CA PRO A 295 21.43 -0.65 33.38
C PRO A 295 20.34 0.42 33.46
N ALA A 296 19.08 0.02 33.28
CA ALA A 296 17.95 0.94 33.35
C ALA A 296 17.81 1.50 34.77
N THR A 297 17.58 2.81 34.87
CA THR A 297 17.09 3.43 36.10
C THR A 297 15.57 3.50 36.05
N VAL A 298 14.91 3.08 37.13
CA VAL A 298 13.45 3.11 37.25
C VAL A 298 13.06 4.24 38.20
N ARG A 299 12.17 5.12 37.75
CA ARG A 299 11.60 6.21 38.55
C ARG A 299 10.08 6.11 38.52
N HIS A 300 9.48 6.28 39.68
CA HIS A 300 8.03 6.29 39.83
C HIS A 300 7.55 7.71 40.10
N SER A 301 6.53 8.18 39.37
CA SER A 301 5.98 9.53 39.49
C SER A 301 4.48 9.52 39.26
N GLY A 302 3.69 9.48 40.34
CA GLY A 302 2.23 9.41 40.23
C GLY A 302 1.80 8.15 39.49
N THR A 303 0.93 8.28 38.49
CA THR A 303 0.45 7.16 37.66
C THR A 303 1.45 6.73 36.58
N GLN A 304 2.68 7.23 36.61
CA GLN A 304 3.69 6.94 35.60
C GLN A 304 4.88 6.19 36.18
N LEU A 305 5.31 5.16 35.46
CA LEU A 305 6.58 4.48 35.68
C LEU A 305 7.53 4.80 34.54
N LEU A 306 8.61 5.50 34.85
CA LEU A 306 9.62 5.94 33.89
C LEU A 306 10.85 5.06 33.99
N TYR A 307 11.15 4.37 32.89
CA TYR A 307 12.39 3.64 32.66
C TYR A 307 13.31 4.50 31.83
N GLN A 308 14.49 4.82 32.35
CA GLN A 308 15.50 5.58 31.63
C GLN A 308 16.75 4.72 31.45
N ARG A 309 17.16 4.56 30.20
CA ARG A 309 18.44 3.98 29.81
C ARG A 309 19.28 5.03 29.10
N SER A 310 20.58 4.91 29.29
CA SER A 310 21.56 5.61 28.46
C SER A 310 22.49 4.57 27.85
N GLY A 311 22.94 4.81 26.63
CA GLY A 311 23.86 3.94 25.92
C GLY A 311 24.85 4.76 25.13
N THR A 312 25.95 4.12 24.73
CA THR A 312 26.94 4.72 23.84
C THR A 312 26.78 4.13 22.44
N LEU A 313 26.59 4.99 21.44
CA LEU A 313 26.62 4.62 20.04
C LEU A 313 27.98 4.95 19.45
N THR A 314 28.57 3.97 18.78
CA THR A 314 29.74 4.22 17.95
C THR A 314 29.30 4.82 16.62
N VAL A 315 29.77 6.02 16.31
CA VAL A 315 29.60 6.66 15.01
C VAL A 315 30.94 6.68 14.31
N VAL A 316 30.97 6.11 13.11
CA VAL A 316 32.13 6.13 12.23
C VAL A 316 31.82 7.08 11.09
N ALA A 317 32.55 8.19 11.03
CA ALA A 317 32.52 9.13 9.92
C ALA A 317 33.75 8.87 9.04
N LEU A 318 33.54 8.50 7.79
CA LEU A 318 34.61 8.36 6.81
C LEU A 318 34.43 9.43 5.74
N SER A 319 35.52 10.14 5.44
CA SER A 319 35.66 10.87 4.19
C SER A 319 36.60 10.12 3.27
N TRP A 320 36.16 9.89 2.05
CA TRP A 320 36.97 9.27 1.01
C TRP A 320 36.82 10.03 -0.28
N GLU A 321 37.65 9.65 -1.24
CA GLU A 321 37.61 10.15 -2.59
C GLU A 321 37.55 8.96 -3.54
N CYS A 322 36.57 8.99 -4.43
CA CYS A 322 36.39 7.99 -5.48
C CYS A 322 36.56 8.68 -6.82
N ASP A 323 37.62 8.35 -7.56
CA ASP A 323 37.97 8.95 -8.85
C ASP A 323 37.99 10.49 -8.84
N GLY A 324 38.61 11.07 -7.81
CA GLY A 324 38.70 12.53 -7.66
C GLY A 324 37.48 13.19 -7.00
N VAL A 325 36.38 12.46 -6.81
CA VAL A 325 35.15 12.98 -6.22
C VAL A 325 35.12 12.65 -4.72
N PRO A 326 35.07 13.65 -3.82
CA PRO A 326 34.99 13.41 -2.38
C PRO A 326 33.58 12.98 -1.97
N PHE A 327 33.50 12.02 -1.06
CA PHE A 327 32.27 11.56 -0.43
C PHE A 327 32.47 11.43 1.08
N GLU A 328 31.39 11.63 1.82
CA GLU A 328 31.34 11.40 3.25
C GLU A 328 30.24 10.40 3.56
N VAL A 329 30.54 9.43 4.42
CA VAL A 329 29.52 8.58 5.03
C VAL A 329 29.67 8.63 6.53
N GLU A 330 28.52 8.67 7.20
CA GLU A 330 28.44 8.45 8.63
C GLU A 330 27.63 7.18 8.86
N THR A 331 28.24 6.20 9.52
CA THR A 331 27.59 4.95 9.88
C THR A 331 27.51 4.83 11.39
N VAL A 332 26.43 4.22 11.88
CA VAL A 332 26.16 4.05 13.31
C VAL A 332 26.13 2.56 13.61
N GLY A 333 26.81 2.15 14.68
CA GLY A 333 26.79 0.79 15.18
C GLY A 333 28.17 0.21 15.49
N PRO A 334 28.21 -0.91 16.23
CA PRO A 334 29.46 -1.60 16.57
C PRO A 334 30.11 -2.23 15.33
N ASP A 335 29.29 -2.71 14.40
CA ASP A 335 29.70 -3.27 13.13
C ASP A 335 29.22 -2.31 12.03
N GLY A 336 30.12 -1.59 11.36
CA GLY A 336 29.78 -0.66 10.27
C GLY A 336 29.15 -1.31 9.02
N ASP A 337 28.68 -2.55 9.15
CA ASP A 337 28.19 -3.42 8.08
C ASP A 337 26.71 -3.20 7.74
N SER A 338 25.90 -2.63 8.64
CA SER A 338 24.44 -2.46 8.41
C SER A 338 24.06 -1.13 7.76
N ALA A 339 24.94 -0.12 7.77
CA ALA A 339 24.56 1.20 7.30
C ALA A 339 24.38 1.22 5.76
N PRO A 340 23.33 1.86 5.23
CA PRO A 340 23.20 2.08 3.79
C PRO A 340 24.33 2.98 3.30
N LEU A 341 24.98 2.57 2.22
CA LEU A 341 26.01 3.39 1.57
C LEU A 341 25.32 4.46 0.70
N PRO A 342 25.86 5.67 0.60
CA PRO A 342 25.31 6.69 -0.28
C PRO A 342 25.39 6.22 -1.75
N PRO A 343 24.51 6.69 -2.64
CA PRO A 343 24.50 6.31 -4.05
C PRO A 343 25.65 6.98 -4.84
N PHE A 344 26.89 6.82 -4.36
CA PHE A 344 28.06 7.49 -4.91
C PHE A 344 28.39 7.04 -6.34
N LEU A 345 27.98 5.81 -6.71
CA LEU A 345 28.19 5.32 -8.07
C LEU A 345 27.43 6.13 -9.11
N ASP A 346 26.30 6.76 -8.74
CA ASP A 346 25.57 7.65 -9.64
C ASP A 346 26.45 8.81 -10.10
N THR A 347 27.20 9.40 -9.17
CA THR A 347 28.11 10.53 -9.48
C THR A 347 29.36 10.08 -10.22
N VAL A 348 29.95 8.95 -9.80
CA VAL A 348 31.19 8.43 -10.41
C VAL A 348 30.93 7.90 -11.83
N LEU A 349 29.78 7.27 -12.07
CA LEU A 349 29.43 6.68 -13.37
C LEU A 349 28.67 7.65 -14.29
N ALA A 350 28.17 8.79 -13.81
CA ALA A 350 27.48 9.76 -14.69
C ALA A 350 28.31 10.17 -15.92
N PRO A 351 29.61 10.56 -15.80
CA PRO A 351 30.43 10.87 -16.98
C PRO A 351 30.64 9.66 -17.92
N VAL A 352 30.63 8.44 -17.37
CA VAL A 352 30.71 7.21 -18.16
C VAL A 352 29.42 7.01 -18.94
N LEU A 353 28.27 7.23 -18.29
CA LEU A 353 26.96 7.12 -18.93
C LEU A 353 26.78 8.15 -20.06
N GLU A 354 27.23 9.39 -19.85
CA GLU A 354 27.26 10.41 -20.92
C GLU A 354 28.13 9.98 -22.10
N ARG A 355 29.29 9.34 -21.84
CA ARG A 355 30.14 8.78 -22.90
C ARG A 355 29.48 7.60 -23.61
N ILE A 356 28.81 6.70 -22.89
CA ILE A 356 28.02 5.61 -23.47
C ILE A 356 26.93 6.21 -24.38
N ALA A 357 26.26 7.27 -23.92
CA ALA A 357 25.25 7.97 -24.70
C ALA A 357 25.84 8.62 -25.95
N ALA A 358 27.09 9.08 -25.97
CA ALA A 358 27.72 9.72 -27.12
C ALA A 358 28.36 8.76 -28.15
N LEU A 359 28.64 7.51 -27.76
CA LEU A 359 29.35 6.55 -28.60
C LEU A 359 28.44 5.80 -29.60
N PRO A 360 29.01 5.30 -30.72
CA PRO A 360 28.31 4.35 -31.58
C PRO A 360 27.88 3.11 -30.79
N PRO A 361 26.78 2.43 -31.18
CA PRO A 361 26.19 1.37 -30.35
C PRO A 361 27.14 0.23 -29.98
N ALA A 362 28.01 -0.23 -30.89
CA ALA A 362 28.98 -1.29 -30.58
C ALA A 362 29.97 -0.86 -29.48
N ASP A 363 30.50 0.36 -29.61
CA ASP A 363 31.45 0.94 -28.66
C ASP A 363 30.76 1.30 -27.33
N ALA A 364 29.49 1.72 -27.38
CA ALA A 364 28.67 2.02 -26.21
C ALA A 364 28.46 0.77 -25.34
N PHE A 365 28.11 -0.37 -25.96
CA PHE A 365 27.97 -1.64 -25.23
C PHE A 365 29.31 -2.23 -24.78
N ALA A 366 30.39 -2.05 -25.57
CA ALA A 366 31.73 -2.42 -25.15
C ALA A 366 32.18 -1.62 -23.91
N LEU A 367 31.92 -0.31 -23.90
CA LEU A 367 32.20 0.56 -22.75
C LEU A 367 31.33 0.20 -21.55
N ALA A 368 30.02 0.00 -21.75
CA ALA A 368 29.11 -0.45 -20.69
C ALA A 368 29.54 -1.80 -20.10
N GLY A 369 30.06 -2.71 -20.92
CA GLY A 369 30.62 -3.99 -20.50
C GLY A 369 31.90 -3.87 -19.67
N ALA A 370 32.61 -2.74 -19.71
CA ALA A 370 33.82 -2.52 -18.92
C ALA A 370 33.52 -2.29 -17.42
N TYR A 371 32.33 -1.77 -17.09
CA TYR A 371 31.91 -1.47 -15.73
C TYR A 371 30.87 -2.47 -15.24
N ARG A 372 31.02 -2.98 -14.02
CA ARG A 372 30.19 -4.06 -13.47
C ARG A 372 28.70 -3.69 -13.45
N LEU A 373 28.37 -2.47 -13.02
CA LEU A 373 27.00 -1.99 -12.91
C LEU A 373 26.32 -1.87 -14.28
N THR A 374 26.94 -1.13 -15.20
CA THR A 374 26.38 -0.95 -16.54
C THR A 374 26.41 -2.23 -17.36
N ARG A 375 27.29 -3.19 -17.05
CA ARG A 375 27.28 -4.54 -17.65
C ARG A 375 26.01 -5.29 -17.27
N SER A 376 25.64 -5.34 -15.98
CA SER A 376 24.39 -5.99 -15.54
C SER A 376 23.16 -5.35 -16.18
N VAL A 377 23.15 -4.03 -16.33
CA VAL A 377 22.07 -3.31 -17.04
C VAL A 377 22.08 -3.65 -18.54
N ALA A 378 23.24 -3.65 -19.20
CA ALA A 378 23.39 -3.98 -20.60
C ALA A 378 22.93 -5.41 -20.91
N GLU A 379 23.26 -6.38 -20.04
CA GLU A 379 22.80 -7.77 -20.16
C GLU A 379 21.27 -7.87 -20.10
N ALA A 380 20.62 -7.16 -19.17
CA ALA A 380 19.16 -7.11 -19.10
C ALA A 380 18.54 -6.50 -20.38
N VAL A 381 19.12 -5.41 -20.90
CA VAL A 381 18.68 -4.77 -22.14
C VAL A 381 18.85 -5.70 -23.35
N LEU A 382 19.98 -6.41 -23.47
CA LEU A 382 20.24 -7.37 -24.55
C LEU A 382 19.29 -8.59 -24.49
N ASP A 383 18.87 -8.99 -23.30
CA ASP A 383 17.82 -9.98 -23.07
C ASP A 383 16.40 -9.46 -23.40
N GLY A 384 16.26 -8.16 -23.68
CA GLY A 384 14.99 -7.47 -23.86
C GLY A 384 14.11 -7.56 -22.62
N ARG A 385 14.72 -7.48 -21.43
CA ARG A 385 14.07 -7.36 -20.14
C ARG A 385 14.31 -5.96 -19.59
N GLU A 386 13.34 -5.42 -18.87
CA GLU A 386 13.59 -4.26 -18.02
C GLU A 386 14.49 -4.72 -16.86
N PRO A 387 15.57 -3.99 -16.54
CA PRO A 387 16.43 -4.37 -15.43
C PRO A 387 15.66 -4.29 -14.12
N ASP A 388 15.81 -5.31 -13.28
CA ASP A 388 15.29 -5.27 -11.92
C ASP A 388 16.14 -4.31 -11.09
N ALA A 389 15.72 -3.05 -11.03
CA ALA A 389 16.43 -2.01 -10.30
C ALA A 389 16.65 -2.38 -8.83
N ALA A 390 15.72 -3.09 -8.19
CA ALA A 390 15.89 -3.51 -6.80
C ALA A 390 17.00 -4.56 -6.65
N ALA A 391 17.05 -5.54 -7.55
CA ALA A 391 18.13 -6.54 -7.56
C ALA A 391 19.49 -5.90 -7.86
N VAL A 392 19.58 -5.00 -8.83
CA VAL A 392 20.84 -4.30 -9.17
C VAL A 392 21.31 -3.41 -8.01
N VAL A 393 20.40 -2.70 -7.34
CA VAL A 393 20.70 -1.89 -6.16
C VAL A 393 21.19 -2.76 -5.01
N ALA A 394 20.56 -3.92 -4.78
CA ALA A 394 20.98 -4.88 -3.76
C ALA A 394 22.36 -5.48 -4.06
N ASP A 395 22.65 -5.86 -5.31
CA ASP A 395 23.94 -6.39 -5.75
C ASP A 395 25.11 -5.38 -5.59
N HIS A 396 24.78 -4.09 -5.51
CA HIS A 396 25.69 -2.99 -5.25
C HIS A 396 25.50 -2.38 -3.85
N GLU A 397 24.86 -3.11 -2.94
CA GLU A 397 24.70 -2.76 -1.52
C GLU A 397 24.12 -1.35 -1.26
N GLY A 398 23.26 -0.87 -2.15
CA GLY A 398 22.65 0.46 -2.07
C GLY A 398 23.49 1.61 -2.65
N CYS A 399 24.68 1.33 -3.20
CA CYS A 399 25.61 2.36 -3.70
C CYS A 399 25.19 3.00 -5.03
N VAL A 400 24.04 2.62 -5.58
CA VAL A 400 23.43 3.18 -6.78
C VAL A 400 21.96 3.46 -6.50
N SER A 401 21.41 4.54 -7.05
CA SER A 401 19.96 4.78 -6.97
C SER A 401 19.18 3.96 -8.01
N PRO A 402 17.93 3.57 -7.73
CA PRO A 402 17.06 2.96 -8.73
C PRO A 402 16.88 3.84 -9.98
N ALA A 403 16.89 5.17 -9.81
CA ALA A 403 16.75 6.13 -10.90
C ALA A 403 17.92 6.04 -11.88
N PHE A 404 19.16 5.98 -11.38
CA PHE A 404 20.36 5.86 -12.22
C PHE A 404 20.40 4.53 -12.98
N VAL A 405 19.92 3.43 -12.37
CA VAL A 405 19.79 2.13 -13.05
C VAL A 405 18.82 2.25 -14.23
N MET A 406 17.67 2.90 -14.03
CA MET A 406 16.66 3.08 -15.08
C MET A 406 17.11 4.04 -16.19
N GLU A 407 17.84 5.11 -15.84
CA GLU A 407 18.44 6.02 -16.82
C GLU A 407 19.48 5.30 -17.68
N SER A 408 20.37 4.52 -17.04
CA SER A 408 21.35 3.69 -17.74
C SER A 408 20.68 2.71 -18.71
N ALA A 409 19.58 2.10 -18.27
CA ALA A 409 18.79 1.19 -19.08
C ALA A 409 18.17 1.88 -20.29
N ALA A 410 17.62 3.08 -20.10
CA ALA A 410 17.00 3.86 -21.17
C ALA A 410 18.02 4.25 -22.25
N VAL A 411 19.20 4.74 -21.84
CA VAL A 411 20.30 5.11 -22.76
C VAL A 411 20.75 3.89 -23.57
N LEU A 412 20.97 2.74 -22.92
CA LEU A 412 21.39 1.51 -23.59
C LEU A 412 20.29 0.93 -24.50
N ALA A 413 19.03 0.99 -24.08
CA ALA A 413 17.89 0.56 -24.87
C ALA A 413 17.72 1.41 -26.14
N GLU A 414 17.95 2.73 -26.07
CA GLU A 414 17.93 3.60 -27.24
C GLU A 414 19.03 3.22 -28.24
N ARG A 415 20.26 2.98 -27.76
CA ARG A 415 21.40 2.55 -28.60
C ARG A 415 21.16 1.17 -29.23
N PHE A 416 20.53 0.26 -28.49
CA PHE A 416 20.08 -1.03 -29.00
C PHE A 416 18.98 -0.87 -30.07
N ALA A 417 18.01 0.02 -29.85
CA ALA A 417 16.92 0.29 -30.79
C ALA A 417 17.43 0.90 -32.11
N GLU A 418 18.44 1.76 -32.08
CA GLU A 418 19.09 2.31 -33.28
C GLU A 418 19.73 1.22 -34.16
N THR A 419 20.53 0.34 -33.54
CA THR A 419 21.21 -0.77 -34.25
C THR A 419 20.22 -1.81 -34.74
N SER A 420 19.23 -2.17 -33.93
CA SER A 420 18.22 -3.15 -34.31
C SER A 420 17.36 -2.65 -35.46
N ARG A 421 16.94 -1.38 -35.49
CA ARG A 421 16.19 -0.81 -36.63
C ARG A 421 16.96 -0.90 -37.94
N THR A 422 18.26 -0.57 -37.93
CA THR A 422 19.09 -0.63 -39.13
C THR A 422 19.37 -2.07 -39.58
N ALA A 423 19.63 -2.99 -38.65
CA ALA A 423 19.83 -4.41 -38.93
C ALA A 423 18.55 -5.08 -39.47
N VAL A 424 17.40 -4.79 -38.85
CA VAL A 424 16.08 -5.27 -39.27
C VAL A 424 15.74 -4.74 -40.67
N ALA A 425 15.91 -3.44 -40.92
CA ALA A 425 15.64 -2.85 -42.23
C ALA A 425 16.50 -3.47 -43.35
N ARG A 426 17.83 -3.58 -43.14
CA ARG A 426 18.73 -4.20 -44.13
C ARG A 426 18.38 -5.66 -44.40
N SER A 427 18.06 -6.42 -43.36
CA SER A 427 17.69 -7.83 -43.49
C SER A 427 16.36 -7.99 -44.22
N TRP A 428 15.38 -7.13 -43.96
CA TRP A 428 14.10 -7.14 -44.66
C TRP A 428 14.20 -6.69 -46.12
N ILE A 429 15.06 -5.73 -46.45
CA ILE A 429 15.32 -5.34 -47.84
C ILE A 429 15.89 -6.52 -48.62
N ALA A 430 16.85 -7.25 -48.07
CA ALA A 430 17.39 -8.46 -48.69
C ALA A 430 16.33 -9.57 -48.82
N ALA A 431 15.54 -9.76 -47.76
CA ALA A 431 14.46 -10.74 -47.72
C ALA A 431 13.35 -10.43 -48.74
N ALA A 432 12.99 -9.16 -48.93
CA ALA A 432 12.01 -8.74 -49.92
C ALA A 432 12.42 -9.15 -51.35
N GLY A 433 13.71 -9.04 -51.68
CA GLY A 433 14.26 -9.52 -52.95
C GLY A 433 14.09 -11.03 -53.12
N LEU A 434 14.38 -11.81 -52.07
CA LEU A 434 14.19 -13.26 -52.09
C LEU A 434 12.71 -13.64 -52.21
N LEU A 435 11.82 -12.95 -51.49
CA LEU A 435 10.38 -13.17 -51.56
C LEU A 435 9.83 -12.87 -52.96
N ALA A 436 10.23 -11.75 -53.56
CA ALA A 436 9.84 -11.40 -54.92
C ALA A 436 10.28 -12.47 -55.94
N LEU A 437 11.50 -13.00 -55.80
CA LEU A 437 11.99 -14.10 -56.62
C LEU A 437 11.14 -15.38 -56.45
N VAL A 438 10.81 -15.74 -55.20
CA VAL A 438 9.95 -16.90 -54.91
C VAL A 438 8.55 -16.70 -55.51
N LEU A 439 7.96 -15.52 -55.38
CA LEU A 439 6.65 -15.22 -55.96
C LEU A 439 6.67 -15.25 -57.48
N LEU A 440 7.73 -14.77 -58.13
CA LEU A 440 7.91 -14.88 -59.57
C LEU A 440 8.04 -16.34 -60.03
N LEU A 441 8.75 -17.17 -59.27
CA LEU A 441 8.85 -18.61 -59.56
C LEU A 441 7.51 -19.32 -59.39
N VAL A 442 6.77 -19.01 -58.32
CA VAL A 442 5.42 -19.57 -58.06
C VAL A 442 4.42 -19.14 -59.14
N ALA A 443 4.49 -17.88 -59.60
CA ALA A 443 3.60 -17.37 -60.64
C ALA A 443 3.98 -17.85 -62.05
N GLY A 444 5.28 -18.03 -62.33
CA GLY A 444 5.77 -18.43 -63.65
C GLY A 444 5.69 -19.93 -63.93
N VAL A 445 5.45 -20.76 -62.91
CA VAL A 445 5.38 -22.21 -63.00
C VAL A 445 3.98 -22.67 -62.59
N ASP A 446 3.25 -23.32 -63.50
CA ASP A 446 1.98 -24.01 -63.16
C ASP A 446 2.31 -25.30 -62.37
N GLY A 447 2.77 -25.11 -61.13
CA GLY A 447 3.17 -26.16 -60.20
C GLY A 447 2.08 -27.21 -60.00
N PRO A 448 0.79 -26.84 -59.89
CA PRO A 448 -0.30 -27.80 -59.89
C PRO A 448 -0.30 -28.69 -61.13
N ALA A 449 -0.12 -28.13 -62.33
CA ALA A 449 -0.04 -28.90 -63.57
C ALA A 449 1.20 -29.83 -63.61
N LEU A 450 2.35 -29.37 -63.11
CA LEU A 450 3.55 -30.21 -63.00
C LEU A 450 3.39 -31.36 -62.00
N LEU A 451 2.68 -31.13 -60.89
CA LEU A 451 2.51 -32.14 -59.83
C LEU A 451 1.42 -33.17 -60.14
N THR A 452 0.36 -32.78 -60.85
CA THR A 452 -0.76 -33.69 -61.16
C THR A 452 -0.73 -34.22 -62.58
N GLY A 453 0.15 -33.69 -63.45
CA GLY A 453 0.12 -33.94 -64.89
C GLY A 453 -1.10 -33.32 -65.58
N ALA A 454 -1.78 -32.37 -64.93
CA ALA A 454 -2.96 -31.71 -65.48
C ALA A 454 -2.63 -31.00 -66.80
N THR A 455 -3.42 -31.32 -67.83
CA THR A 455 -3.37 -30.65 -69.12
C THR A 455 -4.36 -29.47 -69.12
N PRO A 456 -4.32 -28.56 -70.11
CA PRO A 456 -5.29 -27.48 -70.23
C PRO A 456 -6.76 -27.94 -70.24
N GLU A 457 -7.01 -29.20 -70.63
CA GLU A 457 -8.34 -29.81 -70.72
C GLU A 457 -8.84 -30.40 -69.39
N GLN A 458 -7.93 -30.70 -68.45
CA GLN A 458 -8.25 -31.22 -67.13
C GLN A 458 -7.51 -30.39 -66.07
N PRO A 459 -8.05 -29.22 -65.68
CA PRO A 459 -7.38 -28.36 -64.72
C PRO A 459 -7.23 -29.06 -63.37
N ALA A 460 -6.13 -28.76 -62.68
CA ALA A 460 -5.90 -29.25 -61.33
C ALA A 460 -7.06 -28.85 -60.39
N PRO A 461 -7.35 -29.67 -59.35
CA PRO A 461 -8.41 -29.38 -58.39
C PRO A 461 -8.27 -27.97 -57.80
N ALA A 462 -9.37 -27.24 -57.67
CA ALA A 462 -9.37 -25.86 -57.18
C ALA A 462 -8.69 -25.70 -55.81
N ALA A 463 -8.83 -26.69 -54.92
CA ALA A 463 -8.17 -26.69 -53.61
C ALA A 463 -6.63 -26.77 -53.72
N LEU A 464 -6.10 -27.51 -54.71
CA LEU A 464 -4.67 -27.61 -54.95
C LEU A 464 -4.11 -26.31 -55.53
N ARG A 465 -4.85 -25.66 -56.44
CA ARG A 465 -4.52 -24.32 -56.96
C ARG A 465 -4.53 -23.27 -55.87
N LEU A 466 -5.60 -23.24 -55.04
CA LEU A 466 -5.68 -22.32 -53.91
C LEU A 466 -4.54 -22.55 -52.90
N GLY A 467 -4.18 -23.81 -52.62
CA GLY A 467 -3.05 -24.15 -51.77
C GLY A 467 -1.70 -23.73 -52.35
N TRP A 468 -1.53 -23.81 -53.68
CA TRP A 468 -0.34 -23.34 -54.37
C TRP A 468 -0.23 -21.81 -54.36
N ASP A 469 -1.29 -21.13 -54.75
CA ASP A 469 -1.32 -19.66 -54.93
C ASP A 469 -1.35 -18.89 -53.61
N ILE A 470 -1.88 -19.48 -52.53
CA ILE A 470 -1.98 -18.81 -51.22
C ILE A 470 -1.06 -19.49 -50.19
N GLY A 471 -1.08 -20.82 -50.13
CA GLY A 471 -0.35 -21.57 -49.11
C GLY A 471 1.17 -21.42 -49.23
N ILE A 472 1.72 -21.51 -50.45
CA ILE A 472 3.18 -21.38 -50.65
C ILE A 472 3.67 -19.97 -50.30
N PRO A 473 3.04 -18.86 -50.76
CA PRO A 473 3.43 -17.52 -50.34
C PRO A 473 3.37 -17.30 -48.81
N VAL A 474 2.35 -17.83 -48.14
CA VAL A 474 2.24 -17.71 -46.67
C VAL A 474 3.34 -18.49 -45.97
N ILE A 475 3.60 -19.74 -46.37
CA ILE A 475 4.68 -20.56 -45.80
C ILE A 475 6.05 -19.93 -46.09
N ALA A 476 6.28 -19.45 -47.31
CA ALA A 476 7.51 -18.77 -47.69
C ALA A 476 7.69 -17.47 -46.89
N GLY A 477 6.62 -16.69 -46.67
CA GLY A 477 6.65 -15.50 -45.84
C GLY A 477 6.97 -15.78 -44.37
N LEU A 478 6.37 -16.83 -43.78
CA LEU A 478 6.67 -17.25 -42.41
C LEU A 478 8.09 -17.81 -42.27
N GLY A 479 8.55 -18.60 -43.24
CA GLY A 479 9.91 -19.13 -43.28
C GLY A 479 10.94 -18.00 -43.42
N LEU A 480 10.66 -17.02 -44.28
CA LEU A 480 11.48 -15.83 -44.45
C LEU A 480 11.51 -14.96 -43.19
N TRP A 481 10.37 -14.81 -42.52
CA TRP A 481 10.29 -14.11 -41.22
C TRP A 481 11.19 -14.76 -40.17
N MET A 482 11.13 -16.10 -40.03
CA MET A 482 12.00 -16.86 -39.13
C MET A 482 13.48 -16.71 -39.52
N LEU A 483 13.79 -16.74 -40.82
CA LEU A 483 15.15 -16.57 -41.33
C LEU A 483 15.68 -15.17 -41.03
N VAL A 484 14.91 -14.11 -41.33
CA VAL A 484 15.26 -12.71 -41.00
C VAL A 484 15.45 -12.57 -39.50
N ARG A 485 14.60 -13.18 -38.68
CA ARG A 485 14.74 -13.19 -37.21
C ARG A 485 16.06 -13.81 -36.78
N GLY A 486 16.45 -14.95 -37.37
CA GLY A 486 17.73 -15.61 -37.10
C GLY A 486 18.93 -14.79 -37.55
N VAL A 487 18.89 -14.23 -38.76
CA VAL A 487 19.97 -13.40 -39.34
C VAL A 487 20.16 -12.11 -38.53
N VAL A 488 19.08 -11.40 -38.20
CA VAL A 488 19.14 -10.19 -37.37
C VAL A 488 19.68 -10.54 -35.98
N ARG A 489 19.22 -11.62 -35.36
CA ARG A 489 19.74 -12.08 -34.07
C ARG A 489 21.25 -12.38 -34.13
N GLY A 490 21.70 -13.08 -35.17
CA GLY A 490 23.12 -13.39 -35.38
C GLY A 490 23.97 -12.15 -35.64
N ALA A 491 23.46 -11.21 -36.45
CA ALA A 491 24.14 -9.96 -36.74
C ALA A 491 24.27 -9.07 -35.49
N LEU A 492 23.19 -8.94 -34.70
CA LEU A 492 23.25 -8.21 -33.43
C LEU A 492 24.14 -8.92 -32.40
N GLY A 493 24.12 -10.25 -32.35
CA GLY A 493 25.01 -11.01 -31.49
C GLY A 493 26.48 -10.83 -31.84
N ALA A 494 26.82 -10.71 -33.12
CA ALA A 494 28.17 -10.41 -33.57
C ALA A 494 28.61 -8.97 -33.21
N VAL A 495 27.68 -8.00 -33.27
CA VAL A 495 27.96 -6.60 -32.92
C VAL A 495 28.14 -6.43 -31.41
N PHE A 496 27.32 -7.08 -30.60
CA PHE A 496 27.33 -6.93 -29.14
C PHE A 496 28.12 -8.01 -28.40
N GLY A 497 28.74 -8.96 -29.12
CA GLY A 497 29.63 -9.97 -28.56
C GLY A 497 28.96 -11.05 -27.70
N GLY A 498 27.67 -11.35 -27.94
CA GLY A 498 26.92 -12.27 -27.08
C GLY A 498 25.58 -12.72 -27.64
N ALA A 499 24.83 -13.50 -26.83
CA ALA A 499 23.47 -13.88 -27.18
C ALA A 499 22.53 -12.68 -26.99
N VAL A 500 21.82 -12.30 -28.06
CA VAL A 500 20.91 -11.17 -28.06
C VAL A 500 19.49 -11.64 -28.32
N ARG A 501 18.49 -11.08 -27.65
CA ARG A 501 17.09 -11.34 -28.00
C ARG A 501 16.80 -10.78 -29.38
N ALA A 502 16.09 -11.54 -30.20
CA ALA A 502 15.69 -11.04 -31.50
C ALA A 502 14.79 -9.81 -31.31
N PRO A 503 15.13 -8.66 -31.92
CA PRO A 503 14.37 -7.43 -31.75
C PRO A 503 12.97 -7.60 -32.31
N ASP A 504 12.06 -6.74 -31.86
CA ASP A 504 10.76 -6.62 -32.50
C ASP A 504 10.95 -6.22 -33.97
N GLN A 505 10.31 -6.96 -34.87
CA GLN A 505 10.37 -6.69 -36.30
C GLN A 505 9.31 -5.67 -36.74
N GLY A 506 8.45 -5.24 -35.80
CA GLY A 506 7.39 -4.26 -36.05
C GLY A 506 6.41 -4.76 -37.11
N SER A 507 5.91 -3.84 -37.94
CA SER A 507 4.94 -4.14 -39.00
C SER A 507 5.56 -4.65 -40.30
N TRP A 508 6.89 -4.75 -40.41
CA TRP A 508 7.57 -5.21 -41.63
C TRP A 508 7.06 -6.56 -42.18
N PRO A 509 6.80 -7.60 -41.36
CA PRO A 509 6.24 -8.85 -41.86
C PRO A 509 4.88 -8.63 -42.53
N LEU A 510 4.01 -7.80 -41.93
CA LEU A 510 2.68 -7.51 -42.46
C LEU A 510 2.76 -6.68 -43.74
N VAL A 511 3.63 -5.67 -43.78
CA VAL A 511 3.85 -4.84 -44.98
C VAL A 511 4.34 -5.69 -46.14
N LEU A 512 5.29 -6.61 -45.90
CA LEU A 512 5.83 -7.48 -46.95
C LEU A 512 4.85 -8.55 -47.40
N LEU A 513 4.11 -9.18 -46.48
CA LEU A 513 3.05 -10.12 -46.86
C LEU A 513 1.95 -9.41 -47.68
N SER A 514 1.60 -8.18 -47.31
CA SER A 514 0.61 -7.38 -48.04
C SER A 514 1.12 -6.98 -49.42
N ALA A 515 2.37 -6.51 -49.53
CA ALA A 515 3.01 -6.18 -50.80
C ALA A 515 3.16 -7.41 -51.70
N ALA A 516 3.54 -8.56 -51.12
CA ALA A 516 3.62 -9.84 -51.79
C ALA A 516 2.26 -10.29 -52.34
N ALA A 517 1.20 -10.19 -51.52
CA ALA A 517 -0.16 -10.54 -51.93
C ALA A 517 -0.64 -9.65 -53.08
N VAL A 518 -0.42 -8.33 -53.00
CA VAL A 518 -0.78 -7.38 -54.06
C VAL A 518 0.01 -7.67 -55.35
N LEU A 519 1.31 -7.91 -55.24
CA LEU A 519 2.15 -8.26 -56.40
C LEU A 519 1.70 -9.58 -57.04
N HIS A 520 1.41 -10.60 -56.23
CA HIS A 520 0.97 -11.90 -56.70
C HIS A 520 -0.41 -11.82 -57.37
N LEU A 521 -1.38 -11.11 -56.77
CA LEU A 521 -2.67 -10.83 -57.39
C LEU A 521 -2.53 -10.02 -58.69
N GLY A 522 -1.62 -9.05 -58.73
CA GLY A 522 -1.29 -8.29 -59.93
C GLY A 522 -0.69 -9.17 -61.04
N LEU A 523 0.22 -10.08 -60.69
CA LEU A 523 0.81 -11.05 -61.62
C LEU A 523 -0.23 -12.05 -62.12
N LEU A 524 -1.08 -12.58 -61.25
CA LEU A 524 -2.17 -13.49 -61.62
C LEU A 524 -3.17 -12.81 -62.54
N THR A 525 -3.54 -11.55 -62.28
CA THR A 525 -4.44 -10.79 -63.16
C THR A 525 -3.79 -10.47 -64.50
N TRP A 526 -2.50 -10.14 -64.53
CA TRP A 526 -1.78 -9.90 -65.77
C TRP A 526 -1.60 -11.17 -66.62
N TRP A 527 -1.23 -12.28 -65.98
CA TRP A 527 -1.01 -13.58 -66.64
C TRP A 527 -2.32 -14.20 -67.13
N ASN A 528 -3.39 -14.13 -66.33
CA ASN A 528 -4.71 -14.62 -66.73
C ASN A 528 -5.47 -13.62 -67.63
N GLY A 529 -4.92 -12.42 -67.86
CA GLY A 529 -5.60 -11.28 -68.48
C GLY A 529 -4.81 -10.56 -69.58
N GLY A 530 -3.93 -11.24 -70.32
CA GLY A 530 -3.50 -10.75 -71.64
C GLY A 530 -4.71 -10.38 -72.52
N PRO A 531 -4.58 -9.48 -73.51
CA PRO A 531 -5.66 -8.64 -74.09
C PRO A 531 -6.76 -9.36 -74.91
N GLY A 532 -7.09 -10.61 -74.59
CA GLY A 532 -8.22 -11.37 -75.12
C GLY A 532 -9.39 -11.60 -74.15
N PHE A 533 -9.31 -11.16 -72.87
CA PHE A 533 -10.42 -11.28 -71.91
C PHE A 533 -11.40 -10.09 -71.95
N SER A 534 -11.85 -9.71 -73.15
CA SER A 534 -12.90 -8.71 -73.34
C SER A 534 -14.33 -9.28 -73.35
N ARG A 535 -14.55 -10.51 -72.86
CA ARG A 535 -15.88 -11.17 -72.88
C ARG A 535 -16.50 -11.55 -71.54
N LEU A 536 -15.90 -11.15 -70.42
CA LEU A 536 -16.48 -11.34 -69.08
C LEU A 536 -16.73 -10.03 -68.32
N ASN A 537 -16.94 -8.94 -69.06
CA ASN A 537 -17.31 -7.63 -68.51
C ASN A 537 -18.76 -7.20 -68.81
N HIS A 538 -19.65 -8.14 -69.10
CA HIS A 538 -21.08 -7.89 -68.99
C HIS A 538 -21.64 -8.67 -67.81
N ARG A 539 -22.08 -7.92 -66.79
CA ARG A 539 -22.63 -8.35 -65.49
C ARG A 539 -21.62 -8.62 -64.37
N LEU A 540 -20.91 -7.57 -63.99
CA LEU A 540 -20.83 -7.21 -62.58
C LEU A 540 -21.07 -5.70 -62.53
N ASP A 541 -22.25 -5.31 -62.04
CA ASP A 541 -22.57 -3.94 -61.71
C ASP A 541 -21.57 -3.44 -60.67
N VAL A 542 -20.57 -2.71 -61.14
CA VAL A 542 -19.67 -1.92 -60.30
C VAL A 542 -20.38 -0.66 -59.78
N GLU A 543 -21.61 -0.37 -60.22
CA GLU A 543 -22.44 0.70 -59.65
C GLU A 543 -23.01 0.37 -58.25
N ALA A 544 -22.90 -0.87 -57.75
CA ALA A 544 -23.42 -1.21 -56.42
C ALA A 544 -22.38 -1.20 -55.27
N ILE A 545 -21.08 -0.95 -55.54
CA ILE A 545 -20.02 -0.99 -54.48
C ILE A 545 -19.24 0.34 -54.38
N THR A 546 -19.54 1.34 -55.20
CA THR A 546 -18.97 2.70 -55.08
C THR A 546 -19.89 3.76 -54.44
N GLU A 547 -21.08 3.41 -53.97
CA GLU A 547 -21.97 4.35 -53.25
C GLU A 547 -22.16 4.04 -51.74
N GLY A 548 -21.33 3.15 -51.19
CA GLY A 548 -21.47 2.66 -49.80
C GLY A 548 -20.51 3.25 -48.76
N ARG A 549 -19.79 4.33 -49.02
CA ARG A 549 -19.08 5.08 -47.98
C ARG A 549 -19.36 6.56 -48.15
N ALA A 550 -20.29 7.04 -47.34
CA ALA A 550 -20.40 8.47 -47.07
C ALA A 550 -18.99 9.00 -46.72
N PRO A 551 -18.54 10.12 -47.31
CA PRO A 551 -17.39 10.82 -46.76
C PRO A 551 -17.70 11.07 -45.28
N MET A 552 -16.75 10.75 -44.39
CA MET A 552 -16.88 11.23 -43.01
C MET A 552 -17.15 12.74 -43.10
N PRO A 553 -18.28 13.22 -42.58
CA PRO A 553 -18.57 14.64 -42.68
C PRO A 553 -17.40 15.36 -42.02
N ALA A 554 -16.79 16.27 -42.78
CA ALA A 554 -15.87 17.23 -42.20
C ALA A 554 -16.55 17.78 -40.93
N PRO A 555 -15.86 17.87 -39.78
CA PRO A 555 -16.47 18.23 -38.52
C PRO A 555 -17.31 19.48 -38.73
N ARG A 556 -18.64 19.33 -38.64
CA ARG A 556 -19.57 20.42 -38.86
C ARG A 556 -19.25 21.47 -37.80
N VAL A 557 -18.71 22.60 -38.22
CA VAL A 557 -18.48 23.74 -37.33
C VAL A 557 -19.85 24.18 -36.86
N LEU A 558 -20.17 23.90 -35.60
CA LEU A 558 -21.44 24.27 -34.99
C LEU A 558 -21.53 25.80 -35.02
N THR A 559 -22.68 26.32 -35.43
CA THR A 559 -22.94 27.75 -35.29
C THR A 559 -22.92 28.14 -33.80
N PRO A 560 -22.66 29.42 -33.45
CA PRO A 560 -22.65 29.85 -32.05
C PRO A 560 -23.93 29.46 -31.29
N GLU A 561 -25.10 29.56 -31.93
CA GLU A 561 -26.38 29.13 -31.36
C GLU A 561 -26.45 27.61 -31.16
N GLU A 562 -25.92 26.81 -32.10
CA GLU A 562 -25.86 25.35 -31.96
C GLU A 562 -24.91 24.91 -30.83
N ARG A 563 -23.80 25.63 -30.62
CA ARG A 563 -22.89 25.42 -29.48
C ARG A 563 -23.58 25.72 -28.14
N ILE A 564 -24.33 26.83 -28.08
CA ILE A 564 -25.08 27.20 -26.88
C ILE A 564 -26.20 26.20 -26.59
N MET A 565 -26.94 25.75 -27.61
CA MET A 565 -27.96 24.70 -27.45
C MET A 565 -27.36 23.38 -26.97
N ALA A 566 -26.19 22.99 -27.48
CA ALA A 566 -25.49 21.79 -27.03
C ALA A 566 -25.06 21.91 -25.55
N ALA A 567 -24.51 23.05 -25.14
CA ALA A 567 -24.15 23.32 -23.76
C ALA A 567 -25.37 23.35 -22.82
N GLN A 568 -26.47 24.01 -23.21
CA GLN A 568 -27.73 24.03 -22.45
C GLN A 568 -28.29 22.61 -22.26
N ARG A 569 -28.21 21.73 -23.27
CA ARG A 569 -28.61 20.31 -23.16
C ARG A 569 -27.72 19.55 -22.19
N ALA A 570 -26.40 19.74 -22.22
CA ALA A 570 -25.49 19.09 -21.29
C ALA A 570 -25.74 19.55 -19.85
N LEU A 571 -25.89 20.85 -19.63
CA LEU A 571 -26.19 21.41 -18.31
C LEU A 571 -27.55 20.93 -17.77
N ALA A 572 -28.57 20.81 -18.63
CA ALA A 572 -29.87 20.27 -18.25
C ALA A 572 -29.78 18.79 -17.86
N ARG A 573 -29.01 17.98 -18.59
CA ARG A 573 -28.76 16.56 -18.24
C ARG A 573 -28.04 16.41 -16.89
N LEU A 574 -27.16 17.35 -16.55
CA LEU A 574 -26.46 17.39 -15.26
C LEU A 574 -27.31 17.98 -14.12
N GLY A 575 -28.54 18.39 -14.38
CA GLY A 575 -29.43 19.02 -13.39
C GLY A 575 -28.98 20.44 -12.97
N ARG A 576 -28.21 21.13 -13.82
CA ARG A 576 -27.62 22.45 -13.55
C ARG A 576 -28.22 23.59 -14.40
N TYR A 577 -29.18 23.27 -15.27
CA TYR A 577 -29.91 24.25 -16.07
C TYR A 577 -31.38 23.82 -16.20
N ASP A 578 -32.29 24.68 -15.77
CA ASP A 578 -33.74 24.48 -15.73
C ASP A 578 -34.51 25.34 -16.75
N GLY A 579 -33.79 26.19 -17.50
CA GLY A 579 -34.34 27.02 -18.57
C GLY A 579 -34.63 26.27 -19.88
N ALA A 580 -35.33 26.93 -20.80
CA ALA A 580 -35.57 26.41 -22.15
C ALA A 580 -34.24 26.31 -22.93
N ILE A 581 -34.11 25.26 -23.76
CA ILE A 581 -32.99 25.10 -24.70
C ILE A 581 -33.34 25.91 -25.95
N ASP A 582 -32.93 27.17 -25.98
CA ASP A 582 -33.30 28.13 -27.01
C ASP A 582 -32.10 28.68 -27.80
N GLY A 583 -30.88 28.24 -27.46
CA GLY A 583 -29.64 28.68 -28.13
C GLY A 583 -29.19 30.09 -27.76
N LYS A 584 -29.83 30.73 -26.77
CA LYS A 584 -29.47 32.07 -26.30
C LYS A 584 -28.60 32.01 -25.05
N MET A 585 -27.56 32.85 -25.00
CA MET A 585 -26.64 32.96 -23.86
C MET A 585 -27.26 33.74 -22.67
N GLY A 586 -28.38 33.26 -22.15
CA GLY A 586 -29.10 33.85 -21.03
C GLY A 586 -28.36 33.74 -19.70
N GLU A 587 -28.87 34.42 -18.68
CA GLU A 587 -28.29 34.43 -17.34
C GLU A 587 -28.26 33.03 -16.70
N GLY A 588 -29.31 32.22 -16.92
CA GLY A 588 -29.33 30.82 -16.50
C GLY A 588 -28.25 29.95 -17.17
N THR A 589 -27.95 30.16 -18.45
CA THR A 589 -26.91 29.41 -19.16
C THR A 589 -25.52 29.81 -18.66
N ARG A 590 -25.29 31.11 -18.38
CA ARG A 590 -24.04 31.61 -17.79
C ARG A 590 -23.81 31.07 -16.38
N ALA A 591 -24.85 31.04 -15.54
CA ALA A 591 -24.78 30.46 -14.20
C ALA A 591 -24.48 28.95 -14.24
N GLY A 592 -25.13 28.22 -15.15
CA GLY A 592 -24.86 26.80 -15.36
C GLY A 592 -23.42 26.51 -15.77
N LEU A 593 -22.86 27.27 -16.73
CA LEU A 593 -21.46 27.13 -17.15
C LEU A 593 -20.47 27.47 -16.02
N ALA A 594 -20.72 28.53 -15.25
CA ALA A 594 -19.85 28.90 -14.12
C ALA A 594 -19.82 27.80 -13.03
N SER A 595 -20.93 27.09 -12.82
CA SER A 595 -20.98 25.95 -11.90
C SER A 595 -20.15 24.75 -12.39
N LEU A 596 -19.93 24.65 -13.69
CA LEU A 596 -19.20 23.55 -14.33
C LEU A 596 -17.68 23.71 -14.17
N THR A 597 -17.18 24.94 -14.23
CA THR A 597 -15.77 25.26 -13.97
C THR A 597 -15.30 24.94 -12.54
N GLY A 598 -16.21 24.90 -11.56
CA GLY A 598 -15.89 24.52 -10.18
C GLY A 598 -15.69 23.01 -9.97
N LEU A 599 -15.90 22.17 -10.99
CA LEU A 599 -15.79 20.71 -10.92
C LEU A 599 -14.49 20.16 -11.49
N VAL A 600 -13.69 20.98 -12.17
CA VAL A 600 -12.48 20.55 -12.88
C VAL A 600 -11.26 21.23 -12.26
N ASP A 601 -10.48 20.48 -11.47
CA ASP A 601 -9.18 20.96 -10.99
C ASP A 601 -8.21 21.06 -12.18
N THR A 602 -7.93 22.28 -12.63
CA THR A 602 -6.92 22.53 -13.66
C THR A 602 -5.55 22.64 -12.98
N PRO A 603 -4.52 21.91 -13.45
CA PRO A 603 -3.16 22.03 -12.92
C PRO A 603 -2.64 23.47 -13.07
N PRO A 604 -1.84 23.98 -12.12
CA PRO A 604 -1.28 25.32 -12.21
C PRO A 604 -0.40 25.45 -13.47
N GLY A 605 -0.74 26.41 -14.33
CA GLY A 605 0.01 26.73 -15.55
C GLY A 605 -0.66 26.33 -16.87
N VAL A 606 -1.80 25.62 -16.85
CA VAL A 606 -2.61 25.36 -18.05
C VAL A 606 -3.76 26.38 -18.11
N PRO A 607 -3.94 27.11 -19.23
CA PRO A 607 -5.04 28.09 -19.33
C PRO A 607 -6.38 27.35 -19.24
N PRO A 608 -7.38 27.90 -18.50
CA PRO A 608 -8.68 27.25 -18.35
C PRO A 608 -9.34 27.13 -19.74
N GLU A 609 -9.77 25.91 -20.09
CA GLU A 609 -10.57 25.67 -21.29
C GLU A 609 -11.84 26.52 -21.25
N ASP A 610 -12.29 27.04 -22.40
CA ASP A 610 -13.55 27.79 -22.51
C ASP A 610 -14.68 26.91 -21.94
N PRO A 611 -15.40 27.34 -20.88
CA PRO A 611 -16.46 26.55 -20.25
C PRO A 611 -17.53 26.10 -21.26
N LEU A 612 -17.74 26.90 -22.31
CA LEU A 612 -18.66 26.56 -23.39
C LEU A 612 -18.15 25.36 -24.21
N ASP A 613 -16.85 25.29 -24.49
CA ASP A 613 -16.24 24.16 -25.21
C ASP A 613 -16.25 22.88 -24.38
N LEU A 614 -15.99 22.98 -23.08
CA LEU A 614 -16.08 21.85 -22.16
C LEU A 614 -17.52 21.29 -22.10
N ALA A 615 -18.53 22.16 -21.98
CA ALA A 615 -19.92 21.75 -21.98
C ALA A 615 -20.36 21.15 -23.33
N VAL A 616 -19.87 21.67 -24.45
CA VAL A 616 -20.13 21.11 -25.80
C VAL A 616 -19.43 19.75 -25.97
N ALA A 617 -18.23 19.57 -25.43
CA ALA A 617 -17.49 18.31 -25.48
C ALA A 617 -18.17 17.23 -24.62
N ILE A 618 -18.73 17.60 -23.45
CA ILE A 618 -19.60 16.73 -22.63
C ILE A 618 -20.89 16.39 -23.39
N ALA A 619 -21.51 17.36 -24.07
CA ALA A 619 -22.72 17.10 -24.88
C ALA A 619 -22.48 16.12 -26.04
N ALA A 620 -21.24 16.07 -26.53
CA ALA A 620 -20.81 15.19 -27.62
C ALA A 620 -20.34 13.80 -27.13
N ASP A 621 -20.45 13.49 -25.82
CA ASP A 621 -19.91 12.28 -25.17
C ASP A 621 -18.40 12.09 -25.44
N ARG A 622 -17.64 13.18 -25.66
CA ARG A 622 -16.21 13.15 -26.00
C ARG A 622 -15.27 13.29 -24.82
N VAL A 623 -15.80 13.53 -23.62
CA VAL A 623 -15.00 13.66 -22.39
C VAL A 623 -15.48 12.62 -21.38
N PRO A 624 -14.64 11.67 -20.95
CA PRO A 624 -14.95 10.84 -19.79
C PRO A 624 -15.01 11.73 -18.54
N VAL A 625 -16.21 11.92 -17.98
CA VAL A 625 -16.37 12.67 -16.72
C VAL A 625 -15.96 11.77 -15.57
N ASN A 626 -14.79 12.03 -15.00
CA ASN A 626 -14.28 11.36 -13.81
C ASN A 626 -15.07 11.83 -12.58
N VAL A 627 -15.92 10.98 -12.02
CA VAL A 627 -16.46 11.19 -10.67
C VAL A 627 -15.58 10.39 -9.71
N ARG A 628 -14.65 11.07 -9.03
CA ARG A 628 -13.92 10.46 -7.92
C ARG A 628 -14.91 10.18 -6.78
N THR A 629 -15.03 8.93 -6.35
CA THR A 629 -15.47 8.65 -4.98
C THR A 629 -14.46 9.33 -4.04
N PRO A 630 -14.91 10.06 -3.00
CA PRO A 630 -13.96 10.64 -2.07
C PRO A 630 -13.15 9.51 -1.44
N GLU A 631 -11.83 9.73 -1.37
CA GLU A 631 -11.00 9.10 -0.35
C GLU A 631 -11.77 9.22 0.97
N LEU A 632 -11.91 8.10 1.69
CA LEU A 632 -12.39 8.11 3.06
C LEU A 632 -11.53 9.12 3.83
N LEU A 633 -12.08 10.31 4.06
CA LEU A 633 -11.54 11.28 4.99
C LEU A 633 -11.67 10.66 6.37
N VAL A 634 -10.56 10.06 6.82
CA VAL A 634 -10.40 9.62 8.20
C VAL A 634 -10.35 10.88 9.04
N GLY A 635 -11.27 11.00 10.00
CA GLY A 635 -11.34 12.16 10.89
C GLY A 635 -10.05 12.37 11.69
N PRO A 636 -9.85 13.57 12.25
CA PRO A 636 -8.68 13.86 13.08
C PRO A 636 -8.69 12.95 14.30
N GLY A 637 -7.77 11.99 14.34
CA GLY A 637 -7.63 11.04 15.45
C GLY A 637 -7.05 9.67 15.09
N TRP A 638 -6.86 9.36 13.80
CA TRP A 638 -6.30 8.07 13.37
C TRP A 638 -4.93 8.30 12.71
N SER A 639 -3.90 7.65 13.24
CA SER A 639 -2.55 7.67 12.67
C SER A 639 -2.50 6.90 11.34
N ASN A 640 -1.52 7.24 10.49
CA ASN A 640 -1.34 6.77 9.10
C ASN A 640 -1.17 5.24 8.89
N ALA A 641 -1.44 4.39 9.89
CA ALA A 641 -1.03 2.98 9.90
C ALA A 641 -2.05 1.98 9.35
N THR A 642 -3.35 2.31 9.26
CA THR A 642 -4.36 1.31 8.86
C THR A 642 -4.78 1.45 7.40
N ARG A 643 -3.85 1.20 6.46
CA ARG A 643 -4.21 0.90 5.07
C ARG A 643 -4.52 -0.59 4.97
N LEU A 644 -5.80 -0.93 4.80
CA LEU A 644 -6.22 -2.29 4.47
C LEU A 644 -5.56 -2.72 3.15
N ARG A 645 -4.59 -3.65 3.25
CA ARG A 645 -3.96 -4.30 2.09
C ARG A 645 -4.91 -5.38 1.58
N MET A 646 -5.58 -5.13 0.46
CA MET A 646 -6.33 -6.17 -0.26
C MET A 646 -5.40 -6.91 -1.22
N SER A 647 -5.48 -8.24 -1.24
CA SER A 647 -4.76 -9.05 -2.22
C SER A 647 -5.43 -8.97 -3.60
N GLN A 648 -4.70 -9.33 -4.65
CA GLN A 648 -5.18 -9.29 -6.04
C GLN A 648 -6.42 -10.19 -6.26
N ASP A 649 -6.55 -11.26 -5.48
CA ASP A 649 -7.65 -12.23 -5.60
C ASP A 649 -8.94 -11.75 -4.93
N ASP A 650 -8.83 -10.87 -3.91
CA ASP A 650 -9.98 -10.33 -3.17
C ASP A 650 -10.73 -9.24 -3.95
N GLN A 651 -10.06 -8.55 -4.89
CA GLN A 651 -10.66 -7.48 -5.68
C GLN A 651 -11.81 -7.98 -6.58
N ALA A 652 -11.66 -9.16 -7.18
CA ALA A 652 -12.69 -9.74 -8.02
C ALA A 652 -13.93 -10.18 -7.20
N GLN A 653 -13.71 -10.66 -5.97
CA GLN A 653 -14.79 -11.10 -5.08
C GLN A 653 -15.58 -9.92 -4.51
N VAL A 654 -14.89 -8.85 -4.08
CA VAL A 654 -15.54 -7.62 -3.60
C VAL A 654 -16.29 -6.91 -4.74
N ALA A 655 -15.70 -6.84 -5.94
CA ALA A 655 -16.38 -6.30 -7.12
C ALA A 655 -17.61 -7.15 -7.50
N GLY A 656 -17.51 -8.48 -7.43
CA GLY A 656 -18.64 -9.39 -7.67
C GLY A 656 -19.77 -9.23 -6.64
N ALA A 657 -19.44 -9.11 -5.35
CA ALA A 657 -20.41 -8.89 -4.29
C ALA A 657 -21.12 -7.52 -4.41
N PHE A 658 -20.36 -6.49 -4.78
CA PHE A 658 -20.88 -5.14 -5.01
C PHE A 658 -21.81 -5.07 -6.24
N LEU A 659 -21.43 -5.72 -7.35
CA LEU A 659 -22.26 -5.83 -8.54
C LEU A 659 -23.52 -6.68 -8.30
N GLY A 660 -23.42 -7.72 -7.47
CA GLY A 660 -24.56 -8.53 -7.02
C GLY A 660 -25.58 -7.72 -6.20
N ALA A 661 -25.10 -6.86 -5.28
CA ALA A 661 -25.95 -5.97 -4.50
C ALA A 661 -26.65 -4.90 -5.35
N LEU A 662 -25.98 -4.39 -6.40
CA LEU A 662 -26.54 -3.43 -7.37
C LEU A 662 -27.58 -4.05 -8.33
N ALA A 663 -27.36 -5.29 -8.76
CA ALA A 663 -28.34 -6.03 -9.54
C ALA A 663 -29.63 -6.30 -8.73
N ALA A 664 -29.48 -6.58 -7.44
CA ALA A 664 -30.62 -6.75 -6.52
C ALA A 664 -31.41 -5.46 -6.26
N SER A 665 -30.82 -4.28 -6.48
CA SER A 665 -31.48 -2.98 -6.33
C SER A 665 -32.13 -2.44 -7.62
N GLY A 666 -32.25 -3.26 -8.68
CA GLY A 666 -32.99 -2.91 -9.89
C GLY A 666 -32.26 -2.02 -10.91
N THR A 667 -30.92 -2.06 -10.94
CA THR A 667 -30.13 -1.34 -11.96
C THR A 667 -29.91 -2.19 -13.22
N GLU A 668 -30.16 -1.63 -14.42
CA GLU A 668 -30.25 -2.43 -15.65
C GLU A 668 -28.91 -2.70 -16.38
N ARG A 669 -27.81 -1.98 -16.14
CA ARG A 669 -26.48 -2.26 -16.75
C ARG A 669 -25.30 -1.75 -15.91
N ALA A 670 -24.28 -2.59 -15.74
CA ALA A 670 -22.95 -2.24 -15.23
C ALA A 670 -21.87 -2.87 -16.13
N SER A 671 -20.74 -2.18 -16.35
CA SER A 671 -19.58 -2.72 -17.07
C SER A 671 -18.25 -2.28 -16.44
N MET A 672 -17.24 -3.15 -16.54
CA MET A 672 -15.85 -2.85 -16.18
C MET A 672 -15.10 -2.25 -17.39
N GLY A 673 -14.38 -1.15 -17.19
CA GLY A 673 -13.42 -0.60 -18.15
C GLY A 673 -11.97 -0.84 -17.70
N GLN A 674 -11.03 -0.99 -18.64
CA GLN A 674 -9.63 -1.33 -18.37
C GLN A 674 -8.72 -0.16 -17.95
N GLU A 675 -7.89 -0.48 -16.95
CA GLU A 675 -6.57 -0.02 -16.48
C GLU A 675 -5.88 1.26 -17.01
N TRP A 676 -5.41 2.07 -16.05
CA TRP A 676 -4.20 2.90 -16.15
C TRP A 676 -3.35 2.68 -14.89
N MET A 677 -2.02 2.64 -15.04
CA MET A 677 -1.08 2.50 -13.91
C MET A 677 -0.68 3.87 -13.35
N SER A 678 -0.82 4.06 -12.04
CA SER A 678 -0.18 5.13 -11.28
C SER A 678 1.25 4.71 -10.90
N GLY A 679 2.18 5.68 -10.85
CA GLY A 679 3.61 5.49 -10.55
C GLY A 679 3.94 4.83 -9.21
N ASP A 680 2.96 4.69 -8.30
CA ASP A 680 3.17 4.20 -6.93
C ASP A 680 2.77 2.73 -6.71
N ARG A 681 2.55 1.95 -7.79
CA ARG A 681 2.14 0.52 -7.77
C ARG A 681 0.83 0.19 -7.03
N LEU A 682 0.01 1.16 -6.63
CA LEU A 682 -1.38 0.91 -6.19
C LEU A 682 -2.31 0.90 -7.41
N ARG A 683 -2.98 -0.24 -7.68
CA ARG A 683 -4.03 -0.33 -8.71
C ARG A 683 -5.37 0.11 -8.10
N SER A 684 -5.90 1.25 -8.55
CA SER A 684 -7.29 1.64 -8.33
C SER A 684 -8.14 1.15 -9.51
N GLY A 685 -9.25 0.46 -9.22
CA GLY A 685 -10.26 0.08 -10.21
C GLY A 685 -11.38 1.11 -10.28
N VAL A 686 -11.90 1.38 -11.47
CA VAL A 686 -13.05 2.27 -11.68
C VAL A 686 -14.28 1.43 -12.02
N VAL A 687 -15.37 1.60 -11.26
CA VAL A 687 -16.66 0.97 -11.53
C VAL A 687 -17.64 2.07 -11.96
N THR A 688 -18.10 2.01 -13.21
CA THR A 688 -19.09 2.95 -13.75
C THR A 688 -20.50 2.40 -13.54
N VAL A 689 -21.36 3.13 -12.83
CA VAL A 689 -22.76 2.74 -12.55
C VAL A 689 -23.71 3.78 -13.12
N THR A 690 -24.68 3.36 -13.93
CA THR A 690 -25.79 4.20 -14.42
C THR A 690 -27.12 3.66 -13.90
N GLY A 691 -27.87 4.47 -13.14
CA GLY A 691 -29.16 4.08 -12.56
C GLY A 691 -30.16 5.24 -12.45
N ARG A 692 -31.45 4.91 -12.34
CA ARG A 692 -32.57 5.85 -12.12
C ARG A 692 -33.02 5.79 -10.65
N ILE A 693 -33.29 6.94 -10.04
CA ILE A 693 -33.78 7.04 -8.65
C ILE A 693 -35.28 6.72 -8.62
N ALA A 694 -35.68 5.72 -7.85
CA ALA A 694 -37.06 5.33 -7.62
C ALA A 694 -37.55 5.83 -6.25
N ASP A 695 -37.95 7.11 -6.16
CA ASP A 695 -39.05 7.67 -5.34
C ASP A 695 -38.90 9.21 -5.28
N PRO A 696 -39.92 10.01 -5.65
CA PRO A 696 -39.87 11.47 -5.61
C PRO A 696 -39.77 12.14 -4.23
N LYS A 697 -39.93 11.41 -3.11
CA LYS A 697 -40.04 12.02 -1.77
C LYS A 697 -38.71 12.30 -1.06
N ASP A 698 -37.61 11.67 -1.45
CA ASP A 698 -36.28 11.90 -0.84
C ASP A 698 -35.39 12.78 -1.72
N ARG A 699 -35.86 14.00 -2.01
CA ARG A 699 -35.02 15.01 -2.69
C ARG A 699 -33.89 15.46 -1.76
N GLY A 700 -32.70 14.89 -1.95
CA GLY A 700 -31.44 15.41 -1.41
C GLY A 700 -30.68 14.51 -0.43
N ARG A 701 -31.11 13.25 -0.23
CA ARG A 701 -30.41 12.26 0.60
C ARG A 701 -30.00 11.02 -0.18
N LEU A 702 -28.72 10.69 -0.13
CA LEU A 702 -28.16 9.41 -0.59
C LEU A 702 -27.67 8.68 0.66
N CYS A 703 -28.20 7.50 0.94
CA CYS A 703 -27.79 6.69 2.10
C CYS A 703 -27.40 5.27 1.68
N PHE A 704 -26.35 4.73 2.31
CA PHE A 704 -25.90 3.35 2.15
C PHE A 704 -25.83 2.67 3.53
N GLY A 705 -26.21 1.40 3.60
CA GLY A 705 -26.05 0.56 4.79
C GLY A 705 -24.99 -0.49 4.53
N LEU A 706 -24.03 -0.63 5.44
CA LEU A 706 -22.96 -1.63 5.38
C LEU A 706 -23.08 -2.55 6.59
N THR A 707 -23.41 -3.82 6.35
CA THR A 707 -23.49 -4.85 7.39
C THR A 707 -22.30 -5.78 7.26
N HIS A 708 -21.42 -5.79 8.25
CA HIS A 708 -20.32 -6.75 8.30
C HIS A 708 -20.85 -8.13 8.73
N VAL A 709 -20.58 -9.15 7.92
CA VAL A 709 -20.91 -10.53 8.22
C VAL A 709 -19.61 -11.31 8.28
N VAL A 710 -19.26 -11.81 9.48
CA VAL A 710 -18.11 -12.69 9.65
C VAL A 710 -18.61 -14.12 9.73
N THR A 711 -18.09 -14.96 8.85
CA THR A 711 -18.40 -16.40 8.84
C THR A 711 -17.21 -17.14 9.41
N THR A 712 -17.38 -17.71 10.60
CA THR A 712 -16.35 -18.56 11.22
C THR A 712 -16.79 -20.03 11.15
N PRO A 713 -15.89 -21.00 11.39
CA PRO A 713 -16.26 -22.41 11.50
C PRO A 713 -17.33 -22.71 12.57
N ALA A 714 -17.54 -21.79 13.52
CA ALA A 714 -18.51 -21.92 14.61
C ALA A 714 -19.90 -21.29 14.32
N GLY A 715 -20.07 -20.60 13.19
CA GLY A 715 -21.33 -19.95 12.82
C GLY A 715 -21.16 -18.57 12.18
N ARG A 716 -22.27 -18.03 11.67
CA ARG A 716 -22.37 -16.73 10.99
C ARG A 716 -22.80 -15.68 12.02
N ASP A 717 -21.95 -14.69 12.26
CA ASP A 717 -22.27 -13.57 13.15
C ASP A 717 -22.39 -12.29 12.31
N SER A 718 -23.50 -11.56 12.51
CA SER A 718 -23.78 -10.31 11.78
C SER A 718 -23.75 -9.14 12.76
N GLY A 719 -22.81 -8.22 12.56
CA GLY A 719 -22.72 -7.00 13.36
C GLY A 719 -23.83 -6.00 13.02
N THR A 720 -24.00 -5.00 13.89
CA THR A 720 -24.95 -3.89 13.74
C THR A 720 -24.67 -3.12 12.43
N PRO A 721 -25.67 -2.82 11.59
CA PRO A 721 -25.46 -2.15 10.32
C PRO A 721 -25.10 -0.67 10.51
N LEU A 722 -23.96 -0.24 9.99
CA LEU A 722 -23.58 1.18 9.97
C LEU A 722 -24.26 1.89 8.80
N ARG A 723 -24.82 3.08 9.04
CA ARG A 723 -25.53 3.87 8.03
C ARG A 723 -24.77 5.15 7.73
N THR A 724 -24.46 5.37 6.44
CA THR A 724 -23.87 6.63 5.97
C THR A 724 -24.87 7.37 5.12
N CYS A 725 -25.10 8.65 5.42
CA CYS A 725 -26.04 9.50 4.69
C CYS A 725 -25.37 10.81 4.25
N ARG A 726 -25.77 11.32 3.07
CA ARG A 726 -25.32 12.62 2.55
C ARG A 726 -26.46 13.63 2.52
N THR A 727 -26.22 14.82 3.05
CA THR A 727 -27.11 16.00 2.88
C THR A 727 -26.28 17.22 2.51
N ALA A 728 -26.66 17.92 1.44
CA ALA A 728 -26.15 19.25 1.08
C ALA A 728 -24.61 19.43 1.25
N GLY A 729 -23.82 18.51 0.71
CA GLY A 729 -22.35 18.64 0.67
C GLY A 729 -21.59 17.86 1.75
N ASN A 730 -22.22 17.53 2.89
CA ASN A 730 -21.56 16.83 4.00
C ASN A 730 -22.04 15.38 4.15
N TRP A 731 -21.12 14.50 4.53
CA TRP A 731 -21.38 13.11 4.90
C TRP A 731 -21.42 12.97 6.41
N THR A 732 -22.41 12.25 6.93
CA THR A 732 -22.52 11.92 8.36
C THR A 732 -22.59 10.40 8.52
N LEU A 733 -21.82 9.88 9.48
CA LEU A 733 -21.88 8.49 9.94
C LEU A 733 -22.90 8.43 11.08
N GLU A 734 -23.93 7.61 10.94
CA GLU A 734 -24.91 7.33 11.98
C GLU A 734 -24.75 5.85 12.39
N GLU A 735 -24.55 5.59 13.68
CA GLU A 735 -24.53 4.24 14.25
C GLU A 735 -25.90 3.57 14.23
#